data_AF-A0A6P4ZXT2-F1
#
_entry.id   AF-A0A6P4ZXT2-F1
#
_cell.length_a   1.000
_cell.length_b   1.000
_cell.length_c   1.000
_cell.angle_alpha   90.00
_cell.angle_beta   90.00
_cell.angle_gamma   90.00
#
_symmetry.space_group_name_H-M   'P 1'
#
loop_
_entity.id
_entity.type
_entity.pdbx_description
1 polymer ?
#
loop_
_entity_poly.entity_id
_entity_poly.type
_entity_poly.pdbx_seq_one_letter_code
_entity_poly.pdbx_strand_id
1 'polypeptide(L)'
;MEYDKDGFKAETIPKRRNDFCWVGVLAFIFLVVGLAVIVTLFLLPAAPLVLPDDVPTGVPKVIYSPDVSPLVYYGVENHDALEVTWSHGVNSKVMLTEALAGDVMMLEVDVTLRGYGTHAQSDVPVAAHPPLTDSDVTVEEWLEAALRTDKGIKLDFKSLEAVAPALRMLQSHKHHMKRPLWINADIAPGPNAGQKEVHIPASEFLSTVNQLFPNCTLSLGWTTGFYHDGDNEGYTREMVEAMHAVTKDLRQPVTFPVRFSLVGQSLENLQWLLDQSDRYSLTLWTSTMTGDAHRLYDLVRLRKAVSPSRIYYDLPKQQREDLKEAAKNNVTGLNPLFFFPVARRDGLLLTWSGRTNSRAALQEAILSKSNIVEGDVILRGHGTERQTNEPIMARPPDSDSDVTFEEWFENIMAAEHDVVPKLDFWSADAVVPVMNVLKSHISHIDFPIIISCRPLGTPGSNIEPLDPYLVYPTIYSFFPPGVSSAVSFVNVTPATGFPQQLAEDAHALARDMLREPISFTLRTDVIETSIPTVKWLLGQSDSYGLTVASPEPISPVIRSEFDWGKLIYDGPRDVIDALREGAGTGGGLVNFFQSTYRIDGRDGLNIRWAHGVNDFQAYHQQAIHGHPVLMVEADVNIREDKVPVMSDQRAGNGSDAYPLDDWLRLAPYFGIMLEFHSVEALIPSLKVLQNKASDLRLPVMLKGELPGLFTKETFIDPILDMYPHVSIVIEMKPDDMSDGYSRSQVEEVARMCANLTQIVVLSVDARYVRGSWDNLSWLLSQSPLYHLYIWAGWPEPETYQLDVTDLVFVRNSFDRSKVYYDVTPDVMEKFKMALN
;
A
#
# COMPACT_ATOMS: atom_id res chain seq x y z
N MET A 1 40.08 56.37 -18.10
CA MET A 1 39.69 57.78 -18.23
C MET A 1 38.69 58.03 -17.10
N GLU A 2 39.19 58.42 -15.92
CA GLU A 2 39.32 59.82 -15.44
C GLU A 2 37.95 60.47 -15.23
N TYR A 3 37.58 61.14 -14.13
CA TYR A 3 38.11 61.47 -12.78
C TYR A 3 36.87 62.08 -12.07
N ASP A 4 36.73 62.00 -10.74
CA ASP A 4 36.98 63.16 -9.86
C ASP A 4 36.68 62.87 -8.37
N LYS A 5 37.44 63.56 -7.52
CA LYS A 5 37.50 63.49 -6.05
C LYS A 5 36.65 64.60 -5.41
N ASP A 6 36.33 64.39 -4.13
CA ASP A 6 35.94 65.33 -3.05
C ASP A 6 34.62 64.87 -2.42
N GLY A 7 34.51 64.62 -1.11
CA GLY A 7 35.04 65.42 -0.02
C GLY A 7 33.90 65.97 0.85
N PHE A 8 33.35 65.12 1.72
CA PHE A 8 33.27 65.36 3.17
C PHE A 8 32.66 66.69 3.67
N LYS A 9 31.55 66.61 4.43
CA LYS A 9 31.48 66.89 5.89
C LYS A 9 30.06 67.26 6.37
N ALA A 10 29.70 66.71 7.52
CA ALA A 10 29.20 67.51 8.63
C ALA A 10 29.64 66.87 9.96
N GLU A 11 30.41 67.63 10.73
CA GLU A 11 30.83 67.39 12.12
C GLU A 11 29.64 67.61 13.08
N THR A 12 29.52 66.94 14.24
CA THR A 12 30.10 67.43 15.52
C THR A 12 29.89 66.44 16.72
N ILE A 13 30.98 65.84 17.23
CA ILE A 13 31.59 65.83 18.61
C ILE A 13 30.67 65.99 19.89
N PRO A 14 30.93 65.49 21.16
CA PRO A 14 31.86 64.47 21.77
C PRO A 14 31.33 63.54 22.93
N LYS A 15 32.13 62.46 23.23
CA LYS A 15 32.55 61.87 24.56
C LYS A 15 31.54 61.21 25.55
N ARG A 16 31.62 59.88 25.77
CA ARG A 16 32.40 59.17 26.84
C ARG A 16 32.12 57.64 26.90
N ARG A 17 33.21 56.87 26.79
CA ARG A 17 33.54 55.51 27.32
C ARG A 17 32.48 54.70 28.08
N ASN A 18 32.24 53.47 27.60
CA ASN A 18 32.25 52.23 28.39
C ASN A 18 32.46 51.03 27.46
N ASP A 19 33.73 50.71 27.16
CA ASP A 19 34.10 49.50 26.41
C ASP A 19 34.10 48.31 27.39
N PHE A 20 33.03 47.51 27.39
CA PHE A 20 32.99 46.21 28.06
C PHE A 20 33.08 45.12 26.98
N CYS A 21 34.24 44.47 26.88
CA CYS A 21 34.61 43.59 25.78
C CYS A 21 34.03 42.17 25.98
N TRP A 22 32.83 41.93 25.44
CA TRP A 22 32.14 40.63 25.49
C TRP A 22 32.87 39.49 24.77
N VAL A 23 33.72 39.82 23.80
CA VAL A 23 34.46 38.84 22.99
C VAL A 23 35.54 38.13 23.82
N GLY A 24 36.17 38.82 24.76
CA GLY A 24 37.19 38.23 25.64
C GLY A 24 36.60 37.25 26.67
N VAL A 25 35.39 37.51 27.15
CA VAL A 25 34.71 36.66 28.14
C VAL A 25 34.25 35.34 27.50
N LEU A 26 33.70 35.40 26.29
CA LEU A 26 33.28 34.19 25.56
C LEU A 26 34.48 33.32 25.17
N ALA A 27 35.57 33.92 24.70
CA ALA A 27 36.79 33.17 24.38
C ALA A 27 37.39 32.48 25.62
N PHE A 28 37.33 33.12 26.79
CA PHE A 28 37.80 32.52 28.04
C PHE A 28 36.91 31.36 28.50
N ILE A 29 35.59 31.46 28.34
CA ILE A 29 34.65 30.37 28.69
C ILE A 29 34.91 29.14 27.81
N PHE A 30 35.08 29.31 26.50
CA PHE A 30 35.37 28.20 25.59
C PHE A 30 36.72 27.53 25.91
N LEU A 31 37.74 28.30 26.29
CA LEU A 31 39.03 27.76 26.70
C LEU A 31 38.92 26.93 27.99
N VAL A 32 38.17 27.43 28.99
CA VAL A 32 37.99 26.74 30.28
C VAL A 32 37.17 25.46 30.12
N VAL A 33 36.10 25.48 29.32
CA VAL A 33 35.28 24.29 29.03
C VAL A 33 36.09 23.25 28.23
N GLY A 34 36.85 23.68 27.22
CA GLY A 34 37.73 22.80 26.45
C GLY A 34 38.80 22.13 27.32
N LEU A 35 39.44 22.89 28.23
CA LEU A 35 40.40 22.34 29.17
C LEU A 35 39.77 21.37 30.17
N ALA A 36 38.55 21.66 30.65
CA ALA A 36 37.84 20.77 31.56
C ALA A 36 37.51 19.42 30.92
N VAL A 37 37.11 19.40 29.63
CA VAL A 37 36.83 18.16 28.89
C VAL A 37 38.11 17.35 28.68
N ILE A 38 39.22 17.99 28.34
CA ILE A 38 40.52 17.32 28.16
C ILE A 38 41.01 16.75 29.50
N VAL A 39 40.93 17.51 30.59
CA VAL A 39 41.32 17.05 31.92
C VAL A 39 40.43 15.88 32.38
N THR A 40 39.14 15.87 32.03
CA THR A 40 38.23 14.75 32.35
C THR A 40 38.55 13.49 31.55
N LEU A 41 38.97 13.63 30.29
CA LEU A 41 39.42 12.51 29.44
C LEU A 41 40.77 11.92 29.87
N PHE A 42 41.64 12.71 30.51
CA PHE A 42 42.98 12.27 30.93
C PHE A 42 43.10 11.91 32.42
N LEU A 43 42.13 12.26 33.28
CA LEU A 43 42.14 11.92 34.72
C LEU A 43 41.25 10.73 35.11
N LEU A 44 40.47 10.17 34.19
CA LEU A 44 39.85 8.87 34.41
C LEU A 44 40.95 7.79 34.32
N PRO A 45 41.26 7.06 35.40
CA PRO A 45 42.22 5.98 35.31
C PRO A 45 41.66 4.95 34.33
N ALA A 46 42.44 4.63 33.30
CA ALA A 46 42.21 3.48 32.44
C ALA A 46 42.23 2.22 33.32
N ALA A 47 41.08 1.86 33.88
CA ALA A 47 40.84 0.53 34.37
C ALA A 47 40.95 -0.38 33.13
N PRO A 48 41.84 -1.39 33.13
CA PRO A 48 41.91 -2.30 32.01
C PRO A 48 40.52 -2.92 31.87
N LEU A 49 39.95 -2.83 30.68
CA LEU A 49 38.79 -3.59 30.28
C LEU A 49 39.25 -5.06 30.24
N VAL A 50 39.27 -5.70 31.40
CA VAL A 50 39.28 -7.15 31.50
C VAL A 50 37.90 -7.56 30.99
N LEU A 51 37.84 -7.94 29.71
CA LEU A 51 36.75 -8.78 29.23
C LEU A 51 36.71 -9.98 30.19
N PRO A 52 35.55 -10.32 30.80
CA PRO A 52 35.48 -11.49 31.64
C PRO A 52 35.86 -12.70 30.80
N ASP A 53 37.06 -13.24 31.05
CA ASP A 53 37.41 -14.60 30.66
C ASP A 53 36.33 -15.53 31.23
N ASP A 54 35.74 -16.32 30.33
CA ASP A 54 34.97 -17.52 30.58
C ASP A 54 34.41 -17.66 32.00
N VAL A 55 33.19 -17.15 32.22
CA VAL A 55 32.30 -17.80 33.18
C VAL A 55 32.00 -19.18 32.58
N PRO A 56 32.41 -20.30 33.20
CA PRO A 56 31.97 -21.61 32.74
C PRO A 56 30.51 -21.73 33.18
N THR A 57 29.60 -21.23 32.36
CA THR A 57 28.20 -21.63 32.45
C THR A 57 28.18 -23.09 32.01
N GLY A 58 28.20 -23.99 32.98
CA GLY A 58 28.04 -25.44 32.81
C GLY A 58 26.65 -25.84 32.27
N VAL A 59 26.06 -25.04 31.39
CA VAL A 59 24.94 -25.41 30.54
C VAL A 59 25.56 -25.79 29.19
N PRO A 60 25.44 -27.04 28.73
CA PRO A 60 25.92 -27.41 27.41
C PRO A 60 25.29 -26.46 26.38
N LYS A 61 26.11 -25.69 25.66
CA LYS A 61 25.63 -24.89 24.53
C LYS A 61 25.08 -25.88 23.51
N VAL A 62 23.76 -25.98 23.37
CA VAL A 62 23.12 -26.93 22.47
C VAL A 62 23.68 -26.67 21.07
N ILE A 63 24.37 -27.65 20.50
CA ILE A 63 24.89 -27.56 19.14
C ILE A 63 23.76 -27.98 18.22
N TYR A 64 23.18 -27.02 17.51
CA TYR A 64 22.15 -27.30 16.53
C TYR A 64 22.74 -27.72 15.19
N SER A 65 22.10 -28.70 14.56
CA SER A 65 22.34 -29.07 13.17
C SER A 65 21.62 -28.07 12.24
N PRO A 66 22.08 -27.83 10.99
CA PRO A 66 21.47 -26.82 10.14
C PRO A 66 20.03 -27.12 9.68
N ASP A 67 19.58 -28.37 9.80
CA ASP A 67 18.18 -28.80 9.58
C ASP A 67 17.28 -28.56 10.81
N VAL A 68 17.78 -27.91 11.86
CA VAL A 68 16.95 -27.50 13.01
C VAL A 68 15.84 -26.54 12.56
N SER A 69 14.62 -26.76 13.07
CA SER A 69 13.52 -25.82 12.88
C SER A 69 13.85 -24.47 13.56
N PRO A 70 13.51 -23.33 12.93
CA PRO A 70 13.59 -22.02 13.59
C PRO A 70 12.86 -21.97 14.93
N LEU A 71 11.73 -22.69 15.07
CA LEU A 71 10.97 -22.75 16.33
C LEU A 71 11.80 -23.29 17.49
N VAL A 72 12.58 -24.35 17.22
CA VAL A 72 13.43 -25.00 18.23
C VAL A 72 14.66 -24.14 18.50
N TYR A 73 15.28 -23.61 17.45
CA TYR A 73 16.49 -22.81 17.57
C TYR A 73 16.27 -21.51 18.37
N TYR A 74 15.17 -20.81 18.11
CA TYR A 74 14.81 -19.56 18.81
C TYR A 74 13.99 -19.77 20.09
N GLY A 75 13.66 -21.02 20.44
CA GLY A 75 12.91 -21.33 21.65
C GLY A 75 11.51 -20.70 21.68
N VAL A 76 10.77 -20.76 20.57
CA VAL A 76 9.43 -20.18 20.46
C VAL A 76 8.45 -20.96 21.33
N GLU A 77 8.07 -20.41 22.48
CA GLU A 77 7.33 -21.09 23.55
C GLU A 77 5.98 -21.68 23.12
N ASN A 78 5.20 -20.94 22.32
CA ASN A 78 3.87 -21.38 21.85
C ASN A 78 3.94 -22.30 20.61
N HIS A 79 5.15 -22.60 20.12
CA HIS A 79 5.36 -23.34 18.87
C HIS A 79 4.60 -22.76 17.66
N ASP A 80 4.28 -21.47 17.66
CA ASP A 80 3.61 -20.80 16.56
C ASP A 80 4.65 -20.17 15.63
N ALA A 81 4.70 -20.62 14.37
CA ALA A 81 5.66 -20.13 13.40
C ALA A 81 5.37 -18.68 12.93
N LEU A 82 4.24 -18.08 13.34
CA LEU A 82 3.97 -16.65 13.18
C LEU A 82 4.94 -15.74 13.95
N GLU A 83 5.59 -16.25 15.00
CA GLU A 83 6.58 -15.49 15.76
C GLU A 83 7.98 -15.52 15.12
N VAL A 84 8.21 -16.38 14.13
CA VAL A 84 9.47 -16.42 13.39
C VAL A 84 9.46 -15.30 12.35
N THR A 85 10.35 -14.33 12.52
CA THR A 85 10.42 -13.12 11.67
C THR A 85 11.46 -13.25 10.57
N TRP A 86 11.17 -12.68 9.40
CA TRP A 86 11.97 -12.81 8.18
C TRP A 86 12.36 -11.43 7.64
N SER A 87 13.55 -11.35 7.05
CA SER A 87 13.92 -10.29 6.12
C SER A 87 14.09 -10.92 4.73
N HIS A 88 13.14 -10.61 3.85
CA HIS A 88 13.03 -11.17 2.51
C HIS A 88 13.92 -10.41 1.51
N GLY A 89 14.53 -11.12 0.56
CA GLY A 89 15.23 -10.53 -0.59
C GLY A 89 16.37 -9.58 -0.23
N VAL A 90 17.25 -9.97 0.70
CA VAL A 90 18.37 -9.13 1.19
C VAL A 90 19.51 -9.10 0.17
N ASN A 91 19.27 -8.42 -0.95
CA ASN A 91 20.04 -8.53 -2.18
C ASN A 91 21.06 -7.40 -2.42
N SER A 92 21.36 -6.59 -1.40
CA SER A 92 22.37 -5.51 -1.50
C SER A 92 23.11 -5.31 -0.20
N LYS A 93 24.26 -4.62 -0.23
CA LYS A 93 25.02 -4.28 1.00
C LYS A 93 24.22 -3.43 1.97
N VAL A 94 23.39 -2.52 1.46
CA VAL A 94 22.52 -1.67 2.30
C VAL A 94 21.47 -2.52 3.00
N MET A 95 20.71 -3.33 2.25
CA MET A 95 19.69 -4.21 2.82
C MET A 95 20.29 -5.20 3.83
N LEU A 96 21.48 -5.75 3.52
CA LEU A 96 22.18 -6.66 4.43
C LEU A 96 22.56 -5.96 5.74
N THR A 97 23.08 -4.73 5.66
CA THR A 97 23.43 -3.95 6.86
C THR A 97 22.20 -3.68 7.72
N GLU A 98 21.08 -3.28 7.11
CA GLU A 98 19.82 -3.03 7.80
C GLU A 98 19.25 -4.30 8.44
N ALA A 99 19.22 -5.41 7.71
CA ALA A 99 18.69 -6.68 8.19
C ALA A 99 19.52 -7.27 9.34
N LEU A 100 20.86 -7.12 9.29
CA LEU A 100 21.76 -7.55 10.37
C LEU A 100 21.57 -6.72 11.64
N ALA A 101 21.30 -5.41 11.51
CA ALA A 101 21.04 -4.52 12.64
C ALA A 101 19.63 -4.70 13.24
N GLY A 102 18.68 -5.19 12.46
CA GLY A 102 17.30 -5.42 12.88
C GLY A 102 17.07 -6.63 13.79
N ASP A 103 15.85 -6.77 14.29
CA ASP A 103 15.38 -7.84 15.18
C ASP A 103 14.83 -9.08 14.44
N VAL A 104 15.02 -9.14 13.12
CA VAL A 104 14.61 -10.30 12.29
C VAL A 104 15.37 -11.57 12.68
N MET A 105 14.70 -12.71 12.69
CA MET A 105 15.27 -14.00 13.03
C MET A 105 15.93 -14.68 11.82
N MET A 106 15.28 -14.66 10.67
CA MET A 106 15.72 -15.32 9.43
C MET A 106 16.09 -14.28 8.37
N LEU A 107 17.18 -14.54 7.65
CA LEU A 107 17.61 -13.76 6.49
C LEU A 107 17.46 -14.59 5.22
N GLU A 108 16.84 -14.02 4.20
CA GLU A 108 16.76 -14.60 2.86
C GLU A 108 17.58 -13.80 1.86
N VAL A 109 18.22 -14.50 0.93
CA VAL A 109 18.91 -13.91 -0.21
C VAL A 109 18.61 -14.67 -1.49
N ASP A 110 18.38 -13.93 -2.58
CA ASP A 110 18.22 -14.50 -3.92
C ASP A 110 19.59 -14.80 -4.53
N VAL A 111 19.79 -16.01 -5.04
CA VAL A 111 21.08 -16.50 -5.51
C VAL A 111 21.02 -16.76 -7.00
N THR A 112 21.88 -16.06 -7.75
CA THR A 112 22.16 -16.31 -9.16
C THR A 112 23.66 -16.15 -9.45
N LEU A 113 24.09 -16.44 -10.67
CA LEU A 113 25.46 -16.17 -11.12
C LEU A 113 25.59 -14.72 -11.60
N ARG A 114 26.73 -14.09 -11.32
CA ARG A 114 27.05 -12.76 -11.85
C ARG A 114 26.99 -12.78 -13.37
N GLY A 115 26.17 -11.91 -13.94
CA GLY A 115 25.95 -11.79 -15.37
C GLY A 115 25.20 -12.98 -15.98
N TYR A 116 24.43 -13.74 -15.18
CA TYR A 116 23.67 -14.91 -15.63
C TYR A 116 22.87 -14.63 -16.92
N GLY A 117 23.00 -15.51 -17.91
CA GLY A 117 22.34 -15.37 -19.21
C GLY A 117 22.96 -14.32 -20.14
N THR A 118 24.09 -13.70 -19.78
CA THR A 118 24.80 -12.71 -20.60
C THR A 118 26.20 -13.20 -21.01
N HIS A 119 26.84 -12.49 -21.95
CA HIS A 119 28.24 -12.76 -22.31
C HIS A 119 29.24 -12.51 -21.16
N ALA A 120 28.83 -11.78 -20.12
CA ALA A 120 29.64 -11.49 -18.94
C ALA A 120 29.43 -12.49 -17.79
N GLN A 121 28.71 -13.61 -18.04
CA GLN A 121 28.47 -14.62 -17.02
C GLN A 121 29.77 -15.17 -16.43
N SER A 122 29.84 -15.26 -15.10
CA SER A 122 30.94 -15.87 -14.36
C SER A 122 30.42 -16.87 -13.32
N ASP A 123 31.30 -17.72 -12.78
CA ASP A 123 30.94 -18.71 -11.74
C ASP A 123 30.79 -18.10 -10.33
N VAL A 124 30.73 -16.77 -10.21
CA VAL A 124 30.60 -16.07 -8.93
C VAL A 124 29.13 -15.93 -8.56
N PRO A 125 28.66 -16.56 -7.46
CA PRO A 125 27.29 -16.35 -6.99
C PRO A 125 27.12 -14.97 -6.36
N VAL A 126 26.04 -14.29 -6.73
CA VAL A 126 25.68 -12.94 -6.28
C VAL A 126 24.24 -12.89 -5.78
N ALA A 127 23.99 -11.92 -4.90
CA ALA A 127 22.69 -11.72 -4.27
C ALA A 127 21.74 -10.93 -5.20
N ALA A 128 21.04 -11.58 -6.13
CA ALA A 128 20.21 -10.88 -7.11
C ALA A 128 18.97 -11.69 -7.52
N HIS A 129 17.86 -10.97 -7.67
CA HIS A 129 16.61 -11.48 -8.21
C HIS A 129 16.42 -11.01 -9.68
N PRO A 130 16.02 -11.91 -10.61
CA PRO A 130 15.66 -11.50 -11.97
C PRO A 130 14.67 -10.32 -12.01
N PRO A 131 14.81 -9.37 -12.97
CA PRO A 131 15.72 -9.41 -14.12
C PRO A 131 17.16 -8.98 -13.80
N LEU A 132 17.47 -8.60 -12.56
CA LEU A 132 18.84 -8.30 -12.16
C LEU A 132 19.67 -9.58 -12.16
N THR A 133 20.85 -9.51 -12.76
CA THR A 133 21.81 -10.63 -12.85
C THR A 133 23.13 -10.30 -12.16
N ASP A 134 23.20 -9.16 -11.46
CA ASP A 134 24.35 -8.76 -10.67
C ASP A 134 23.92 -7.95 -9.44
N SER A 135 24.82 -7.84 -8.46
CA SER A 135 24.63 -7.12 -7.22
C SER A 135 25.96 -6.59 -6.66
N ASP A 136 25.89 -5.58 -5.79
CA ASP A 136 27.02 -5.02 -5.06
C ASP A 136 27.52 -5.92 -3.92
N VAL A 137 26.80 -7.01 -3.62
CA VAL A 137 27.16 -8.03 -2.64
C VAL A 137 27.19 -9.43 -3.27
N THR A 138 28.32 -10.12 -3.10
CA THR A 138 28.46 -11.54 -3.43
C THR A 138 27.78 -12.41 -2.36
N VAL A 139 27.41 -13.64 -2.71
CA VAL A 139 26.85 -14.58 -1.72
C VAL A 139 27.88 -14.93 -0.64
N GLU A 140 29.18 -14.87 -0.94
CA GLU A 140 30.24 -15.08 0.04
C GLU A 140 30.27 -13.98 1.10
N GLU A 141 30.34 -12.72 0.67
CA GLU A 141 30.30 -11.57 1.56
C GLU A 141 29.03 -11.59 2.42
N TRP A 142 27.89 -11.92 1.81
CA TRP A 142 26.61 -12.03 2.49
C TRP A 142 26.64 -13.13 3.56
N LEU A 143 27.11 -14.33 3.21
CA LEU A 143 27.19 -15.48 4.10
C LEU A 143 28.13 -15.20 5.27
N GLU A 144 29.32 -14.64 5.01
CA GLU A 144 30.27 -14.27 6.06
C GLU A 144 29.70 -13.23 7.03
N ALA A 145 28.90 -12.29 6.55
CA ALA A 145 28.25 -11.30 7.41
C ALA A 145 27.13 -11.94 8.25
N ALA A 146 26.25 -12.73 7.62
CA ALA A 146 25.19 -13.47 8.32
C ALA A 146 25.77 -14.41 9.40
N LEU A 147 26.88 -15.10 9.10
CA LEU A 147 27.56 -16.01 10.00
C LEU A 147 28.08 -15.37 11.29
N ARG A 148 28.30 -14.04 11.32
CA ARG A 148 28.69 -13.29 12.52
C ARG A 148 27.54 -13.04 13.49
N THR A 149 26.31 -13.33 13.09
CA THR A 149 25.10 -13.22 13.91
C THR A 149 24.56 -14.59 14.29
N ASP A 150 23.46 -14.63 15.05
CA ASP A 150 22.67 -15.81 15.37
C ASP A 150 21.46 -16.01 14.42
N LYS A 151 21.33 -15.18 13.38
CA LYS A 151 20.23 -15.23 12.43
C LYS A 151 20.31 -16.46 11.52
N GLY A 152 19.18 -17.11 11.27
CA GLY A 152 19.06 -18.23 10.35
C GLY A 152 19.11 -17.76 8.90
N ILE A 153 19.35 -18.70 7.98
CA ILE A 153 19.69 -18.40 6.59
C ILE A 153 18.74 -19.15 5.65
N LYS A 154 18.22 -18.46 4.63
CA LYS A 154 17.48 -19.03 3.49
C LYS A 154 18.16 -18.58 2.19
N LEU A 155 18.65 -19.53 1.40
CA LEU A 155 19.21 -19.26 0.08
C LEU A 155 18.17 -19.58 -0.99
N ASP A 156 17.71 -18.59 -1.74
CA ASP A 156 16.71 -18.75 -2.79
C ASP A 156 17.35 -18.78 -4.19
N PHE A 157 17.52 -19.98 -4.74
CA PHE A 157 18.17 -20.16 -6.04
C PHE A 157 17.23 -19.80 -7.20
N LYS A 158 17.70 -18.86 -8.05
CA LYS A 158 16.99 -18.44 -9.27
C LYS A 158 17.51 -19.11 -10.54
N SER A 159 18.63 -19.83 -10.46
CA SER A 159 19.20 -20.62 -11.55
C SER A 159 19.90 -21.86 -11.03
N LEU A 160 19.90 -22.93 -11.83
CA LEU A 160 20.52 -24.21 -11.47
C LEU A 160 22.05 -24.08 -11.41
N GLU A 161 22.63 -23.27 -12.29
CA GLU A 161 24.06 -23.03 -12.43
C GLU A 161 24.68 -22.41 -11.17
N ALA A 162 23.89 -21.64 -10.41
CA ALA A 162 24.33 -21.03 -9.16
C ALA A 162 24.37 -22.02 -7.97
N VAL A 163 23.66 -23.16 -8.06
CA VAL A 163 23.49 -24.12 -6.96
C VAL A 163 24.83 -24.72 -6.52
N ALA A 164 25.54 -25.38 -7.43
CA ALA A 164 26.79 -26.06 -7.06
C ALA A 164 27.88 -25.09 -6.56
N PRO A 165 28.14 -23.92 -7.20
CA PRO A 165 29.09 -22.93 -6.69
C PRO A 165 28.74 -22.43 -5.28
N ALA A 166 27.49 -22.03 -5.03
CA ALA A 166 27.07 -21.52 -3.71
C ALA A 166 27.11 -22.60 -2.62
N LEU A 167 26.70 -23.84 -2.92
CA LEU A 167 26.74 -24.93 -1.94
C LEU A 167 28.17 -25.35 -1.57
N ARG A 168 29.14 -25.30 -2.49
CA ARG A 168 30.57 -25.53 -2.17
C ARG A 168 31.11 -24.47 -1.21
N MET A 169 30.66 -23.23 -1.33
CA MET A 169 30.98 -22.15 -0.41
C MET A 169 30.32 -22.34 0.96
N LEU A 170 29.07 -22.81 1.02
CA LEU A 170 28.45 -23.22 2.28
C LEU A 170 29.22 -24.38 2.94
N GLN A 171 29.73 -25.35 2.17
CA GLN A 171 30.53 -26.45 2.68
C GLN A 171 31.82 -25.99 3.37
N SER A 172 32.51 -24.96 2.85
CA SER A 172 33.71 -24.43 3.51
C SER A 172 33.39 -23.81 4.88
N HIS A 173 32.15 -23.36 5.06
CA HIS A 173 31.63 -22.78 6.32
C HIS A 173 30.85 -23.75 7.20
N LYS A 174 30.76 -25.04 6.85
CA LYS A 174 29.89 -26.03 7.54
C LYS A 174 30.04 -26.09 9.06
N HIS A 175 31.25 -25.86 9.58
CA HIS A 175 31.53 -25.91 11.02
C HIS A 175 30.95 -24.70 11.80
N HIS A 176 30.62 -23.62 11.09
CA HIS A 176 29.99 -22.41 11.62
C HIS A 176 28.46 -22.40 11.44
N MET A 177 27.92 -23.33 10.65
CA MET A 177 26.49 -23.51 10.41
C MET A 177 25.82 -24.26 11.57
N LYS A 178 25.65 -23.57 12.71
CA LYS A 178 24.98 -24.09 13.91
C LYS A 178 23.59 -23.48 14.13
N ARG A 179 22.86 -23.26 13.04
CA ARG A 179 21.63 -22.46 12.95
C ARG A 179 20.75 -22.97 11.80
N PRO A 180 19.46 -22.63 11.75
CA PRO A 180 18.59 -23.01 10.64
C PRO A 180 19.17 -22.57 9.29
N LEU A 181 19.30 -23.52 8.36
CA LEU A 181 19.66 -23.29 6.96
C LEU A 181 18.58 -23.87 6.05
N TRP A 182 17.99 -23.01 5.25
CA TRP A 182 16.97 -23.35 4.26
C TRP A 182 17.56 -23.18 2.87
N ILE A 183 17.41 -24.19 2.01
CA ILE A 183 17.80 -24.14 0.61
C ILE A 183 16.50 -24.13 -0.22
N ASN A 184 16.24 -23.01 -0.88
CA ASN A 184 15.02 -22.73 -1.62
C ASN A 184 15.22 -22.79 -3.13
N ALA A 185 14.23 -23.33 -3.85
CA ALA A 185 14.12 -23.22 -5.29
C ALA A 185 12.68 -23.51 -5.75
N ASP A 186 12.27 -22.85 -6.83
CA ASP A 186 11.06 -23.22 -7.57
C ASP A 186 11.37 -24.33 -8.56
N ILE A 187 10.86 -25.53 -8.27
CA ILE A 187 11.21 -26.77 -8.98
C ILE A 187 10.06 -27.39 -9.78
N ALA A 188 8.88 -26.77 -9.73
CA ALA A 188 7.68 -27.25 -10.37
C ALA A 188 6.85 -26.08 -10.95
N PRO A 189 6.05 -26.30 -11.99
CA PRO A 189 5.10 -25.31 -12.49
C PRO A 189 3.90 -25.22 -11.54
N GLY A 190 3.49 -24.01 -11.19
CA GLY A 190 2.36 -23.75 -10.31
C GLY A 190 1.24 -22.96 -10.99
N PRO A 191 0.25 -22.50 -10.19
CA PRO A 191 -0.90 -21.80 -10.72
C PRO A 191 -0.52 -20.51 -11.45
N ASN A 192 -1.29 -20.20 -12.50
CA ASN A 192 -1.19 -18.97 -13.29
C ASN A 192 0.19 -18.72 -13.95
N ALA A 193 1.09 -19.70 -13.91
CA ALA A 193 2.43 -19.60 -14.48
C ALA A 193 2.37 -19.47 -16.01
N GLY A 194 3.12 -18.52 -16.56
CA GLY A 194 3.18 -18.34 -18.01
C GLY A 194 3.89 -19.51 -18.70
N GLN A 195 3.50 -19.86 -19.94
CA GLN A 195 4.14 -20.95 -20.71
C GLN A 195 5.66 -20.81 -20.92
N LYS A 196 6.22 -19.60 -20.70
CA LYS A 196 7.65 -19.29 -20.84
C LYS A 196 8.42 -19.29 -19.52
N GLU A 197 7.75 -19.51 -18.38
CA GLU A 197 8.41 -19.50 -17.08
C GLU A 197 9.20 -20.80 -16.89
N VAL A 198 10.51 -20.65 -16.64
CA VAL A 198 11.45 -21.76 -16.47
C VAL A 198 11.62 -22.02 -14.99
N HIS A 199 11.34 -23.25 -14.56
CA HIS A 199 11.62 -23.75 -13.21
C HIS A 199 12.94 -24.51 -13.17
N ILE A 200 13.56 -24.60 -12.01
CA ILE A 200 14.81 -25.34 -11.82
C ILE A 200 14.52 -26.85 -11.90
N PRO A 201 15.27 -27.64 -12.70
CA PRO A 201 15.07 -29.09 -12.78
C PRO A 201 15.23 -29.78 -11.41
N ALA A 202 14.13 -30.30 -10.87
CA ALA A 202 14.06 -30.89 -9.53
C ALA A 202 15.13 -31.95 -9.25
N SER A 203 15.33 -32.88 -10.19
CA SER A 203 16.29 -33.99 -10.01
C SER A 203 17.73 -33.51 -9.87
N GLU A 204 18.14 -32.51 -10.67
CA GLU A 204 19.51 -31.99 -10.66
C GLU A 204 19.77 -31.14 -9.43
N PHE A 205 18.79 -30.30 -9.06
CA PHE A 205 18.83 -29.52 -7.83
C PHE A 205 18.97 -30.41 -6.59
N LEU A 206 18.05 -31.38 -6.41
CA LEU A 206 18.03 -32.26 -5.24
C LEU A 206 19.27 -33.16 -5.17
N SER A 207 19.73 -33.69 -6.32
CA SER A 207 20.98 -34.46 -6.38
C SER A 207 22.17 -33.64 -5.88
N THR A 208 22.28 -32.39 -6.34
CA THR A 208 23.37 -31.48 -5.96
C THR A 208 23.31 -31.12 -4.48
N VAL A 209 22.13 -30.81 -3.94
CA VAL A 209 21.95 -30.53 -2.51
C VAL A 209 22.31 -31.75 -1.66
N ASN A 210 21.81 -32.94 -2.02
CA ASN A 210 22.11 -34.17 -1.28
C ASN A 210 23.60 -34.53 -1.30
N GLN A 211 24.29 -34.24 -2.40
CA GLN A 211 25.72 -34.47 -2.52
C GLN A 211 26.54 -33.48 -1.68
N LEU A 212 26.16 -32.20 -1.69
CA LEU A 212 26.99 -31.14 -1.13
C LEU A 212 26.59 -30.74 0.30
N PHE A 213 25.30 -30.62 0.60
CA PHE A 213 24.84 -30.15 1.91
C PHE A 213 23.50 -30.80 2.31
N PRO A 214 23.50 -32.10 2.66
CA PRO A 214 22.25 -32.83 2.94
C PRO A 214 21.57 -32.45 4.26
N ASN A 215 22.28 -31.82 5.20
CA ASN A 215 21.74 -31.42 6.50
C ASN A 215 21.19 -30.00 6.43
N CYS A 216 20.02 -29.82 5.85
CA CYS A 216 19.32 -28.55 5.74
C CYS A 216 17.80 -28.78 5.70
N THR A 217 17.02 -27.71 5.83
CA THR A 217 15.62 -27.71 5.42
C THR A 217 15.53 -27.38 3.93
N LEU A 218 14.74 -28.15 3.19
CA LEU A 218 14.45 -27.85 1.78
C LEU A 218 13.19 -26.99 1.69
N SER A 219 13.25 -25.92 0.91
CA SER A 219 12.12 -25.03 0.65
C SER A 219 11.76 -25.12 -0.83
N LEU A 220 10.79 -25.96 -1.19
CA LEU A 220 10.57 -26.40 -2.58
C LEU A 220 9.28 -25.81 -3.11
N GLY A 221 9.41 -24.81 -3.97
CA GLY A 221 8.31 -23.99 -4.46
C GLY A 221 7.83 -24.37 -5.85
N TRP A 222 6.77 -23.67 -6.26
CA TRP A 222 6.30 -23.65 -7.62
C TRP A 222 6.54 -22.28 -8.22
N THR A 223 6.90 -22.22 -9.50
CA THR A 223 6.85 -20.97 -10.26
C THR A 223 5.37 -20.61 -10.45
N THR A 224 4.95 -19.43 -9.98
CA THR A 224 3.54 -19.01 -9.97
C THR A 224 3.35 -17.62 -10.55
N GLY A 225 2.26 -17.44 -11.29
CA GLY A 225 1.77 -16.13 -11.70
C GLY A 225 0.71 -15.58 -10.76
N PHE A 226 0.35 -14.32 -10.96
CA PHE A 226 -0.82 -13.71 -10.35
C PHE A 226 -1.47 -12.73 -11.34
N TYR A 227 -2.78 -12.87 -11.55
CA TYR A 227 -3.57 -11.99 -12.38
C TYR A 227 -4.28 -10.96 -11.49
N HIS A 228 -4.04 -9.67 -11.72
CA HIS A 228 -4.71 -8.62 -10.94
C HIS A 228 -6.18 -8.43 -11.36
N ASP A 229 -6.48 -8.64 -12.63
CA ASP A 229 -7.79 -8.33 -13.25
C ASP A 229 -8.52 -9.58 -13.75
N GLY A 230 -8.15 -10.76 -13.21
CA GLY A 230 -8.72 -12.05 -13.60
C GLY A 230 -8.76 -13.04 -12.45
N ASP A 231 -9.51 -14.12 -12.65
CA ASP A 231 -9.57 -15.20 -11.66
C ASP A 231 -8.20 -15.87 -11.56
N ASN A 232 -7.75 -16.04 -10.32
CA ASN A 232 -6.51 -16.76 -10.04
C ASN A 232 -6.84 -18.20 -9.70
N GLU A 233 -6.16 -19.13 -10.36
CA GLU A 233 -6.24 -20.54 -10.02
C GLU A 233 -5.49 -20.81 -8.70
N GLY A 234 -6.00 -21.77 -7.93
CA GLY A 234 -5.30 -22.33 -6.77
C GLY A 234 -4.37 -23.49 -7.16
N TYR A 235 -3.55 -23.93 -6.22
CA TYR A 235 -2.74 -25.15 -6.35
C TYR A 235 -3.69 -26.35 -6.47
N THR A 236 -3.67 -27.02 -7.62
CA THR A 236 -4.56 -28.15 -7.91
C THR A 236 -4.08 -29.45 -7.25
N ARG A 237 -4.94 -30.48 -7.26
CA ARG A 237 -4.61 -31.82 -6.77
C ARG A 237 -3.37 -32.39 -7.48
N GLU A 238 -3.34 -32.25 -8.81
CA GLU A 238 -2.25 -32.75 -9.66
C GLU A 238 -0.92 -32.06 -9.32
N MET A 239 -0.95 -30.75 -9.07
CA MET A 239 0.24 -29.98 -8.70
C MET A 239 0.83 -30.45 -7.37
N VAL A 240 0.00 -30.66 -6.35
CA VAL A 240 0.47 -31.11 -5.03
C VAL A 240 0.89 -32.57 -5.02
N GLU A 241 0.24 -33.43 -5.81
CA GLU A 241 0.65 -34.83 -6.00
C GLU A 241 2.01 -34.94 -6.71
N ALA A 242 2.24 -34.11 -7.74
CA ALA A 242 3.52 -34.05 -8.43
C ALA A 242 4.65 -33.59 -7.48
N MET A 243 4.39 -32.56 -6.67
CA MET A 243 5.35 -32.11 -5.66
C MET A 243 5.62 -33.19 -4.60
N HIS A 244 4.58 -33.89 -4.13
CA HIS A 244 4.74 -35.01 -3.20
C HIS A 244 5.57 -36.16 -3.81
N ALA A 245 5.35 -36.50 -5.09
CA ALA A 245 6.09 -37.54 -5.78
C ALA A 245 7.61 -37.28 -5.79
N VAL A 246 8.02 -36.01 -5.88
CA VAL A 246 9.41 -35.57 -5.82
C VAL A 246 9.97 -35.58 -4.39
N THR A 247 9.14 -35.33 -3.37
CA THR A 247 9.58 -35.04 -2.01
C THR A 247 9.40 -36.17 -1.00
N LYS A 248 8.61 -37.19 -1.31
CA LYS A 248 8.27 -38.30 -0.39
C LYS A 248 9.48 -39.05 0.16
N ASP A 249 10.49 -39.27 -0.67
CA ASP A 249 11.68 -40.09 -0.35
C ASP A 249 12.85 -39.27 0.23
N LEU A 250 12.71 -37.94 0.32
CA LEU A 250 13.71 -37.06 0.94
C LEU A 250 13.79 -37.34 2.44
N ARG A 251 14.93 -37.04 3.08
CA ARG A 251 15.10 -37.20 4.54
C ARG A 251 15.00 -35.88 5.30
N GLN A 252 15.31 -34.78 4.62
CA GLN A 252 15.27 -33.42 5.14
C GLN A 252 13.85 -33.01 5.55
N PRO A 253 13.68 -32.08 6.50
CA PRO A 253 12.46 -31.29 6.59
C PRO A 253 12.19 -30.59 5.25
N VAL A 254 10.92 -30.50 4.84
CA VAL A 254 10.52 -29.84 3.60
C VAL A 254 9.45 -28.80 3.90
N THR A 255 9.68 -27.57 3.50
CA THR A 255 8.66 -26.54 3.49
C THR A 255 8.26 -26.21 2.06
N PHE A 256 7.00 -25.91 1.82
CA PHE A 256 6.48 -25.55 0.51
C PHE A 256 6.15 -24.04 0.49
N PRO A 257 6.92 -23.22 -0.24
CA PRO A 257 6.58 -21.84 -0.54
C PRO A 257 5.24 -21.77 -1.27
N VAL A 258 4.25 -21.14 -0.65
CA VAL A 258 2.91 -20.95 -1.19
C VAL A 258 2.62 -19.46 -1.28
N ARG A 259 2.34 -18.99 -2.50
CA ARG A 259 1.87 -17.61 -2.72
C ARG A 259 0.58 -17.38 -1.94
N PHE A 260 0.60 -16.41 -1.03
CA PHE A 260 -0.45 -16.17 -0.05
C PHE A 260 -1.83 -15.89 -0.70
N SER A 261 -1.87 -15.10 -1.78
CA SER A 261 -3.14 -14.78 -2.47
C SER A 261 -3.90 -15.99 -3.03
N LEU A 262 -3.25 -17.14 -3.15
CA LEU A 262 -3.84 -18.36 -3.71
C LEU A 262 -4.30 -19.36 -2.63
N VAL A 263 -4.12 -19.05 -1.34
CA VAL A 263 -4.43 -19.98 -0.24
C VAL A 263 -5.91 -20.35 -0.21
N GLY A 264 -6.81 -19.40 -0.44
CA GLY A 264 -8.26 -19.60 -0.36
C GLY A 264 -8.76 -20.71 -1.29
N GLN A 265 -8.30 -20.71 -2.54
CA GLN A 265 -8.67 -21.72 -3.55
C GLN A 265 -7.92 -23.05 -3.37
N SER A 266 -6.89 -23.08 -2.52
CA SER A 266 -5.93 -24.19 -2.44
C SER A 266 -6.00 -24.99 -1.15
N LEU A 267 -6.84 -24.57 -0.19
CA LEU A 267 -6.84 -25.05 1.18
C LEU A 267 -6.88 -26.58 1.28
N GLU A 268 -7.81 -27.24 0.57
CA GLU A 268 -7.96 -28.70 0.60
C GLU A 268 -6.72 -29.44 0.04
N ASN A 269 -6.15 -28.93 -1.04
CA ASN A 269 -4.99 -29.55 -1.69
C ASN A 269 -3.72 -29.36 -0.85
N LEU A 270 -3.55 -28.18 -0.25
CA LEU A 270 -2.45 -27.88 0.67
C LEU A 270 -2.54 -28.71 1.95
N GLN A 271 -3.74 -28.87 2.51
CA GLN A 271 -3.97 -29.73 3.67
C GLN A 271 -3.58 -31.17 3.37
N TRP A 272 -4.08 -31.73 2.25
CA TRP A 272 -3.71 -33.08 1.85
C TRP A 272 -2.20 -33.25 1.68
N LEU A 273 -1.51 -32.26 1.10
CA LEU A 273 -0.06 -32.32 0.93
C LEU A 273 0.63 -32.47 2.29
N LEU A 274 0.24 -31.64 3.26
CA LEU A 274 0.79 -31.70 4.62
C LEU A 274 0.47 -33.01 5.35
N ASP A 275 -0.67 -33.64 5.07
CA ASP A 275 -1.05 -34.92 5.68
C ASP A 275 -0.17 -36.09 5.20
N GLN A 276 0.58 -35.93 4.10
CA GLN A 276 1.45 -37.00 3.59
C GLN A 276 2.70 -37.23 4.45
N SER A 277 3.12 -36.25 5.27
CA SER A 277 4.34 -36.35 6.08
C SER A 277 4.41 -35.28 7.16
N ASP A 278 4.74 -35.66 8.39
CA ASP A 278 5.00 -34.73 9.51
C ASP A 278 6.22 -33.82 9.27
N ARG A 279 7.08 -34.17 8.30
CA ARG A 279 8.24 -33.33 7.90
C ARG A 279 7.84 -32.14 7.03
N TYR A 280 6.60 -32.10 6.55
CA TYR A 280 6.14 -31.08 5.64
C TYR A 280 5.63 -29.85 6.40
N SER A 281 5.94 -28.66 5.89
CA SER A 281 5.38 -27.38 6.33
C SER A 281 5.06 -26.49 5.13
N LEU A 282 4.39 -25.36 5.37
CA LEU A 282 4.19 -24.31 4.38
C LEU A 282 5.02 -23.09 4.74
N THR A 283 5.44 -22.33 3.74
CA THR A 283 5.99 -20.98 3.90
C THR A 283 5.16 -20.04 3.04
N LEU A 284 4.35 -19.21 3.66
CA LEU A 284 3.49 -18.27 2.94
C LEU A 284 4.29 -17.04 2.56
N TRP A 285 4.24 -16.66 1.29
CA TRP A 285 4.95 -15.50 0.77
C TRP A 285 4.03 -14.63 -0.09
N THR A 286 4.37 -13.36 -0.24
CA THR A 286 3.70 -12.43 -1.15
C THR A 286 4.75 -11.75 -2.01
N SER A 287 4.43 -11.50 -3.27
CA SER A 287 5.33 -10.73 -4.12
C SER A 287 5.29 -9.26 -3.72
N THR A 288 6.43 -8.76 -3.25
CA THR A 288 6.64 -7.34 -2.93
C THR A 288 6.52 -6.45 -4.16
N MET A 289 6.76 -7.03 -5.36
CA MET A 289 6.68 -6.31 -6.61
C MET A 289 5.25 -6.22 -7.13
N THR A 290 4.43 -7.27 -7.03
CA THR A 290 3.09 -7.31 -7.66
C THR A 290 1.97 -6.80 -6.74
N GLY A 291 2.13 -6.85 -5.41
CA GLY A 291 1.09 -6.35 -4.51
C GLY A 291 -0.16 -7.21 -4.56
N ASP A 292 0.03 -8.53 -4.37
CA ASP A 292 -1.04 -9.52 -4.52
C ASP A 292 -2.21 -9.24 -3.56
N ALA A 293 -3.42 -9.11 -4.10
CA ALA A 293 -4.63 -9.01 -3.30
C ALA A 293 -4.87 -10.34 -2.58
N HIS A 294 -5.16 -10.30 -1.28
CA HIS A 294 -5.27 -11.49 -0.43
C HIS A 294 -6.30 -11.29 0.68
N ARG A 295 -6.91 -12.40 1.12
CA ARG A 295 -7.89 -12.41 2.22
C ARG A 295 -7.21 -12.95 3.48
N LEU A 296 -7.18 -12.15 4.54
CA LEU A 296 -6.68 -12.64 5.83
C LEU A 296 -7.57 -13.77 6.38
N TYR A 297 -8.86 -13.77 6.03
CA TYR A 297 -9.78 -14.86 6.35
C TYR A 297 -9.27 -16.24 5.88
N ASP A 298 -8.67 -16.33 4.70
CA ASP A 298 -8.15 -17.59 4.18
C ASP A 298 -6.96 -18.12 5.00
N LEU A 299 -6.12 -17.23 5.55
CA LEU A 299 -5.06 -17.64 6.49
C LEU A 299 -5.63 -18.17 7.78
N VAL A 300 -6.68 -17.53 8.25
CA VAL A 300 -7.33 -17.94 9.47
C VAL A 300 -7.96 -19.33 9.29
N ARG A 301 -8.59 -19.59 8.13
CA ARG A 301 -9.07 -20.93 7.76
C ARG A 301 -7.92 -21.95 7.70
N LEU A 302 -6.81 -21.58 7.06
CA LEU A 302 -5.62 -22.44 6.99
C LEU A 302 -5.05 -22.77 8.38
N ARG A 303 -4.95 -21.79 9.28
CA ARG A 303 -4.46 -21.98 10.65
C ARG A 303 -5.41 -22.78 11.54
N LYS A 304 -6.71 -22.83 11.23
CA LYS A 304 -7.65 -23.77 11.86
C LYS A 304 -7.49 -25.19 11.33
N ALA A 305 -7.23 -25.32 10.03
CA ALA A 305 -7.10 -26.60 9.37
C ALA A 305 -5.77 -27.29 9.70
N VAL A 306 -4.69 -26.53 9.83
CA VAL A 306 -3.30 -27.01 9.94
C VAL A 306 -2.65 -26.45 11.20
N SER A 307 -1.80 -27.25 11.86
CA SER A 307 -1.02 -26.80 13.03
C SER A 307 -0.24 -25.50 12.73
N PRO A 308 -0.38 -24.44 13.56
CA PRO A 308 0.41 -23.20 13.43
C PRO A 308 1.92 -23.42 13.46
N SER A 309 2.39 -24.54 14.02
CA SER A 309 3.82 -24.92 14.02
C SER A 309 4.35 -25.32 12.64
N ARG A 310 3.47 -25.52 11.66
CA ARG A 310 3.78 -25.99 10.30
C ARG A 310 3.52 -24.93 9.23
N ILE A 311 3.29 -23.67 9.62
CA ILE A 311 3.02 -22.57 8.68
C ILE A 311 3.94 -21.40 9.02
N TYR A 312 4.97 -21.18 8.22
CA TYR A 312 5.87 -20.04 8.32
C TYR A 312 5.39 -18.88 7.45
N TYR A 313 5.77 -17.65 7.80
CA TYR A 313 5.25 -16.44 7.15
C TYR A 313 6.39 -15.52 6.71
N ASP A 314 6.73 -15.63 5.43
CA ASP A 314 7.67 -14.77 4.75
C ASP A 314 6.92 -13.59 4.12
N LEU A 315 6.36 -12.75 5.01
CA LEU A 315 5.46 -11.67 4.66
C LEU A 315 6.03 -10.31 5.10
N PRO A 316 5.72 -9.22 4.37
CA PRO A 316 6.01 -7.86 4.81
C PRO A 316 5.49 -7.61 6.22
N LYS A 317 6.21 -6.76 6.98
CA LYS A 317 5.90 -6.47 8.39
C LYS A 317 4.42 -6.15 8.62
N GLN A 318 3.82 -5.30 7.79
CA GLN A 318 2.40 -4.93 7.93
C GLN A 318 1.47 -6.15 7.83
N GLN A 319 1.61 -6.98 6.81
CA GLN A 319 0.76 -8.17 6.62
C GLN A 319 0.91 -9.18 7.77
N ARG A 320 2.11 -9.27 8.34
CA ARG A 320 2.35 -10.14 9.50
C ARG A 320 1.67 -9.60 10.77
N GLU A 321 1.79 -8.30 11.05
CA GLU A 321 1.10 -7.70 12.20
C GLU A 321 -0.42 -7.82 12.05
N ASP A 322 -0.90 -7.61 10.83
CA ASP A 322 -2.30 -7.81 10.46
C ASP A 322 -2.80 -9.24 10.76
N LEU A 323 -1.99 -10.23 10.43
CA LEU A 323 -2.28 -11.63 10.73
C LEU A 323 -2.21 -11.93 12.23
N LYS A 324 -1.25 -11.33 12.96
CA LYS A 324 -1.16 -11.48 14.43
C LYS A 324 -2.42 -10.96 15.12
N GLU A 325 -2.96 -9.85 14.65
CA GLU A 325 -4.24 -9.33 15.13
C GLU A 325 -5.39 -10.30 14.82
N ALA A 326 -5.51 -10.74 13.57
CA ALA A 326 -6.56 -11.67 13.15
C ALA A 326 -6.50 -13.01 13.92
N ALA A 327 -5.30 -13.52 14.19
CA ALA A 327 -5.09 -14.76 14.94
C ALA A 327 -5.45 -14.66 16.43
N LYS A 328 -5.27 -13.48 17.05
CA LYS A 328 -5.62 -13.25 18.48
C LYS A 328 -7.13 -13.17 18.71
N ASN A 329 -7.89 -12.64 17.75
CA ASN A 329 -9.33 -12.38 17.90
C ASN A 329 -10.24 -13.58 17.62
N ASN A 330 -9.69 -14.78 17.48
CA ASN A 330 -10.44 -16.05 17.42
C ASN A 330 -11.56 -16.12 16.35
N VAL A 331 -11.33 -15.62 15.13
CA VAL A 331 -12.05 -15.92 13.85
C VAL A 331 -13.54 -15.60 13.75
N THR A 332 -14.34 -15.87 14.77
CA THR A 332 -15.78 -15.59 14.79
C THR A 332 -16.06 -14.10 14.86
N GLY A 333 -15.04 -13.33 15.28
CA GLY A 333 -15.12 -11.89 15.44
C GLY A 333 -14.26 -11.03 14.52
N LEU A 334 -14.12 -11.41 13.26
CA LEU A 334 -13.34 -10.61 12.32
C LEU A 334 -14.15 -9.42 11.78
N ASN A 335 -13.51 -8.26 11.70
CA ASN A 335 -13.99 -7.13 10.92
C ASN A 335 -14.33 -7.61 9.49
N PRO A 336 -15.49 -7.27 8.91
CA PRO A 336 -15.82 -7.62 7.52
C PRO A 336 -14.72 -7.29 6.50
N LEU A 337 -13.86 -6.30 6.79
CA LEU A 337 -12.68 -5.96 6.00
C LEU A 337 -11.65 -7.07 5.87
N PHE A 338 -11.61 -8.04 6.78
CA PHE A 338 -10.73 -9.21 6.71
C PHE A 338 -11.25 -10.31 5.79
N PHE A 339 -12.54 -10.25 5.44
CA PHE A 339 -13.17 -11.20 4.53
C PHE A 339 -12.85 -10.87 3.06
N PHE A 340 -12.80 -9.59 2.72
CA PHE A 340 -12.55 -9.15 1.35
C PHE A 340 -11.05 -8.99 1.05
N PRO A 341 -10.61 -9.18 -0.22
CA PRO A 341 -9.23 -8.99 -0.63
C PRO A 341 -8.89 -7.50 -0.82
N VAL A 342 -9.12 -6.70 0.22
CA VAL A 342 -9.00 -5.25 0.19
C VAL A 342 -7.59 -4.82 0.58
N ALA A 343 -6.90 -4.15 -0.34
CA ALA A 343 -5.58 -3.58 -0.05
C ALA A 343 -5.65 -2.65 1.18
N ARG A 344 -4.76 -2.88 2.15
CA ARG A 344 -4.55 -2.02 3.34
C ARG A 344 -5.75 -1.88 4.29
N ARG A 345 -6.76 -2.76 4.22
CA ARG A 345 -7.94 -2.73 5.10
C ARG A 345 -8.72 -1.40 5.02
N ASP A 346 -8.71 -0.73 3.87
CA ASP A 346 -9.48 0.50 3.71
C ASP A 346 -10.96 0.17 3.47
N GLY A 347 -11.80 0.40 4.49
CA GLY A 347 -13.24 0.17 4.39
C GLY A 347 -13.99 1.01 3.36
N LEU A 348 -13.34 2.03 2.80
CA LEU A 348 -13.85 2.79 1.66
C LEU A 348 -13.75 2.03 0.32
N LEU A 349 -12.92 0.98 0.27
CA LEU A 349 -12.80 0.15 -0.93
C LEU A 349 -13.95 -0.86 -1.06
N LEU A 350 -14.75 -1.09 -0.01
CA LEU A 350 -15.94 -1.93 -0.07
C LEU A 350 -17.05 -1.27 -0.91
N THR A 351 -17.57 -1.98 -1.91
CA THR A 351 -18.80 -1.58 -2.62
C THR A 351 -20.04 -1.95 -1.80
N TRP A 352 -21.00 -1.02 -1.69
CA TRP A 352 -22.27 -1.21 -1.00
C TRP A 352 -23.45 -1.08 -1.96
N SER A 353 -24.43 -1.97 -1.80
CA SER A 353 -25.75 -1.84 -2.41
C SER A 353 -26.82 -1.86 -1.32
N GLY A 354 -27.41 -0.70 -1.06
CA GLY A 354 -28.52 -0.54 -0.12
C GLY A 354 -29.88 -0.83 -0.75
N ARG A 355 -30.88 -1.12 0.10
CA ARG A 355 -32.31 -1.23 -0.27
C ARG A 355 -32.58 -2.24 -1.39
N THR A 356 -31.94 -3.41 -1.31
CA THR A 356 -32.09 -4.49 -2.30
C THR A 356 -33.37 -5.32 -2.10
N ASN A 357 -34.48 -4.64 -1.77
CA ASN A 357 -35.75 -5.26 -1.37
C ASN A 357 -36.57 -5.82 -2.56
N SER A 358 -36.06 -5.69 -3.78
CA SER A 358 -36.69 -6.19 -5.01
C SER A 358 -35.71 -7.07 -5.79
N ARG A 359 -36.23 -8.01 -6.59
CA ARG A 359 -35.40 -8.89 -7.44
C ARG A 359 -34.46 -8.10 -8.35
N ALA A 360 -34.95 -7.02 -8.95
CA ALA A 360 -34.16 -6.18 -9.84
C ALA A 360 -32.99 -5.51 -9.11
N ALA A 361 -33.24 -4.93 -7.93
CA ALA A 361 -32.19 -4.27 -7.15
C ALA A 361 -31.16 -5.25 -6.59
N LEU A 362 -31.60 -6.45 -6.15
CA LEU A 362 -30.70 -7.52 -5.72
C LEU A 362 -29.83 -8.01 -6.88
N GLN A 363 -30.42 -8.23 -8.05
CA GLN A 363 -29.70 -8.70 -9.22
C GLN A 363 -28.71 -7.65 -9.73
N GLU A 364 -29.06 -6.36 -9.69
CA GLU A 364 -28.13 -5.27 -9.98
C GLU A 364 -26.96 -5.22 -8.99
N ALA A 365 -27.23 -5.40 -7.69
CA ALA A 365 -26.18 -5.47 -6.67
C ALA A 365 -25.19 -6.61 -6.92
N ILE A 366 -25.69 -7.80 -7.25
CA ILE A 366 -24.86 -8.98 -7.57
C ILE A 366 -24.08 -8.76 -8.88
N LEU A 367 -24.73 -8.27 -9.94
CA LEU A 367 -24.08 -8.02 -11.23
C LEU A 367 -23.01 -6.93 -11.15
N SER A 368 -23.20 -5.94 -10.28
CA SER A 368 -22.24 -4.87 -10.03
C SER A 368 -21.11 -5.26 -9.08
N LYS A 369 -21.06 -6.53 -8.66
CA LYS A 369 -20.06 -7.11 -7.75
C LYS A 369 -19.96 -6.34 -6.41
N SER A 370 -21.09 -6.06 -5.80
CA SER A 370 -21.14 -5.37 -4.51
C SER A 370 -20.61 -6.23 -3.36
N ASN A 371 -19.67 -5.69 -2.57
CA ASN A 371 -19.10 -6.38 -1.42
C ASN A 371 -20.13 -6.54 -0.30
N ILE A 372 -20.89 -5.48 0.00
CA ILE A 372 -21.96 -5.52 1.01
C ILE A 372 -23.30 -5.30 0.34
N VAL A 373 -24.23 -6.23 0.57
CA VAL A 373 -25.58 -6.19 0.03
C VAL A 373 -26.56 -6.07 1.19
N GLU A 374 -27.23 -4.93 1.27
CA GLU A 374 -28.15 -4.59 2.36
C GLU A 374 -29.61 -4.77 1.92
N GLY A 375 -30.40 -5.39 2.81
CA GLY A 375 -31.84 -5.53 2.66
C GLY A 375 -32.58 -5.25 3.96
N ASP A 376 -33.75 -4.62 3.82
CA ASP A 376 -34.68 -4.36 4.91
C ASP A 376 -35.57 -5.59 5.13
N VAL A 377 -35.74 -6.02 6.39
CA VAL A 377 -36.52 -7.21 6.72
C VAL A 377 -37.70 -6.89 7.64
N ILE A 378 -38.88 -7.35 7.24
CA ILE A 378 -40.12 -7.36 8.02
C ILE A 378 -40.86 -8.69 7.83
N LEU A 379 -41.97 -8.85 8.54
CA LEU A 379 -42.93 -9.92 8.27
C LEU A 379 -43.94 -9.49 7.21
N ARG A 380 -44.37 -10.42 6.34
CA ARG A 380 -45.44 -10.13 5.36
C ARG A 380 -46.70 -9.68 6.08
N GLY A 381 -47.32 -8.61 5.59
CA GLY A 381 -48.49 -7.96 6.17
C GLY A 381 -48.17 -7.16 7.43
N HIS A 382 -46.91 -6.78 7.67
CA HIS A 382 -46.49 -6.04 8.86
C HIS A 382 -47.38 -4.83 9.16
N GLY A 383 -47.83 -4.72 10.42
CA GLY A 383 -48.70 -3.63 10.87
C GLY A 383 -50.16 -3.74 10.40
N THR A 384 -50.56 -4.87 9.81
CA THR A 384 -51.94 -5.15 9.36
C THR A 384 -52.52 -6.37 10.06
N GLU A 385 -53.85 -6.54 9.99
CA GLU A 385 -54.54 -7.76 10.47
C GLU A 385 -54.14 -9.03 9.68
N ARG A 386 -53.44 -8.89 8.55
CA ARG A 386 -52.99 -9.99 7.68
C ARG A 386 -51.53 -10.39 7.89
N GLN A 387 -50.88 -9.93 8.97
CA GLN A 387 -49.49 -10.28 9.24
C GLN A 387 -49.29 -11.80 9.35
N THR A 388 -48.29 -12.33 8.66
CA THR A 388 -47.89 -13.75 8.69
C THR A 388 -46.49 -13.90 9.29
N ASN A 389 -46.02 -15.13 9.55
CA ASN A 389 -44.65 -15.39 10.03
C ASN A 389 -43.61 -15.46 8.90
N GLU A 390 -43.97 -15.15 7.65
CA GLU A 390 -43.04 -15.18 6.53
C GLU A 390 -42.17 -13.91 6.52
N PRO A 391 -40.84 -14.01 6.67
CA PRO A 391 -39.95 -12.87 6.52
C PRO A 391 -39.80 -12.50 5.04
N ILE A 392 -39.97 -11.21 4.75
CA ILE A 392 -39.89 -10.64 3.40
C ILE A 392 -38.92 -9.47 3.38
N MET A 393 -38.36 -9.20 2.20
CA MET A 393 -37.50 -8.05 1.97
C MET A 393 -38.36 -6.82 1.69
N ALA A 394 -38.60 -5.99 2.69
CA ALA A 394 -39.47 -4.82 2.60
C ALA A 394 -39.25 -3.83 3.74
N ARG A 395 -39.65 -2.59 3.48
CA ARG A 395 -39.57 -1.48 4.44
C ARG A 395 -40.95 -0.86 4.64
N PRO A 396 -41.39 -0.61 5.90
CA PRO A 396 -42.65 0.09 6.15
C PRO A 396 -42.72 1.46 5.43
N PRO A 397 -43.88 1.83 4.84
CA PRO A 397 -45.18 1.17 4.98
C PRO A 397 -45.41 -0.02 4.04
N ASP A 398 -44.46 -0.34 3.15
CA ASP A 398 -44.58 -1.51 2.28
C ASP A 398 -44.55 -2.77 3.15
N SER A 399 -45.59 -3.60 3.00
CA SER A 399 -45.79 -4.80 3.82
C SER A 399 -46.01 -6.06 2.98
N ASP A 400 -45.94 -5.95 1.66
CA ASP A 400 -46.26 -7.05 0.74
C ASP A 400 -45.26 -7.10 -0.43
N SER A 401 -44.01 -7.41 -0.11
CA SER A 401 -42.97 -7.67 -1.11
C SER A 401 -43.07 -9.08 -1.66
N ASP A 402 -42.84 -9.21 -2.96
CA ASP A 402 -42.78 -10.50 -3.67
C ASP A 402 -41.46 -11.25 -3.44
N VAL A 403 -40.51 -10.65 -2.71
CA VAL A 403 -39.21 -11.24 -2.39
C VAL A 403 -39.19 -11.69 -0.95
N THR A 404 -39.10 -13.00 -0.74
CA THR A 404 -38.92 -13.56 0.61
C THR A 404 -37.46 -13.36 1.06
N PHE A 405 -37.23 -13.38 2.37
CA PHE A 405 -35.86 -13.36 2.90
C PHE A 405 -35.05 -14.58 2.43
N GLU A 406 -35.67 -15.76 2.38
CA GLU A 406 -35.01 -16.99 1.94
C GLU A 406 -34.55 -16.89 0.48
N GLU A 407 -35.44 -16.43 -0.42
CA GLU A 407 -35.08 -16.19 -1.82
C GLU A 407 -33.94 -15.17 -1.96
N TRP A 408 -34.00 -14.06 -1.22
CA TRP A 408 -32.95 -13.04 -1.25
C TRP A 408 -31.60 -13.61 -0.76
N PHE A 409 -31.61 -14.40 0.31
CA PHE A 409 -30.43 -14.98 0.91
C PHE A 409 -29.80 -16.07 0.03
N GLU A 410 -30.62 -16.91 -0.61
CA GLU A 410 -30.15 -17.92 -1.58
C GLU A 410 -29.45 -17.28 -2.79
N ASN A 411 -29.95 -16.14 -3.28
CA ASN A 411 -29.28 -15.40 -4.37
C ASN A 411 -27.92 -14.85 -3.94
N ILE A 412 -27.75 -14.43 -2.69
CA ILE A 412 -26.45 -14.00 -2.15
C ILE A 412 -25.49 -15.18 -2.05
N MET A 413 -25.93 -16.32 -1.51
CA MET A 413 -25.10 -17.53 -1.43
C MET A 413 -24.70 -18.05 -2.82
N ALA A 414 -25.51 -17.78 -3.85
CA ALA A 414 -25.23 -18.17 -5.23
C ALA A 414 -24.35 -17.17 -6.01
N ALA A 415 -23.93 -16.05 -5.40
CA ALA A 415 -23.11 -15.06 -6.07
C ALA A 415 -21.72 -15.62 -6.43
N GLU A 416 -21.23 -15.32 -7.64
CA GLU A 416 -19.89 -15.74 -8.11
C GLU A 416 -18.74 -14.89 -7.52
N HIS A 417 -19.04 -14.03 -6.54
CA HIS A 417 -18.08 -13.18 -5.85
C HIS A 417 -18.43 -13.12 -4.36
N ASP A 418 -17.47 -12.70 -3.54
CA ASP A 418 -17.69 -12.53 -2.11
C ASP A 418 -18.71 -11.44 -1.83
N VAL A 419 -19.73 -11.81 -1.05
CA VAL A 419 -20.75 -10.88 -0.56
C VAL A 419 -20.93 -11.06 0.94
N VAL A 420 -21.01 -9.95 1.66
CA VAL A 420 -21.42 -9.91 3.07
C VAL A 420 -22.84 -9.33 3.15
N PRO A 421 -23.85 -10.13 3.52
CA PRO A 421 -25.22 -9.63 3.66
C PRO A 421 -25.36 -8.76 4.91
N LYS A 422 -26.05 -7.62 4.75
CA LYS A 422 -26.50 -6.74 5.85
C LYS A 422 -28.02 -6.76 5.95
N LEU A 423 -28.52 -7.15 7.13
CA LEU A 423 -29.95 -7.25 7.42
C LEU A 423 -30.37 -6.10 8.34
N ASP A 424 -31.23 -5.21 7.83
CA ASP A 424 -31.86 -4.13 8.59
C ASP A 424 -33.26 -4.59 9.04
N PHE A 425 -33.40 -5.01 10.29
CA PHE A 425 -34.70 -5.41 10.86
C PHE A 425 -35.54 -4.19 11.25
N TRP A 426 -36.75 -4.11 10.70
CA TRP A 426 -37.75 -3.08 11.02
C TRP A 426 -38.82 -3.56 12.01
N SER A 427 -38.81 -4.85 12.35
CA SER A 427 -39.67 -5.44 13.39
C SER A 427 -38.91 -6.50 14.17
N ALA A 428 -39.03 -6.47 15.50
CA ALA A 428 -38.48 -7.51 16.38
C ALA A 428 -39.09 -8.89 16.09
N ASP A 429 -40.35 -8.93 15.66
CA ASP A 429 -41.06 -10.18 15.36
C ASP A 429 -40.45 -10.93 14.17
N ALA A 430 -39.72 -10.23 13.27
CA ALA A 430 -39.06 -10.83 12.12
C ALA A 430 -37.74 -11.55 12.46
N VAL A 431 -37.14 -11.24 13.63
CA VAL A 431 -35.81 -11.77 14.02
C VAL A 431 -35.83 -13.29 14.12
N VAL A 432 -36.78 -13.86 14.86
CA VAL A 432 -36.84 -15.32 15.07
C VAL A 432 -37.10 -16.08 13.75
N PRO A 433 -38.07 -15.68 12.91
CA PRO A 433 -38.26 -16.28 11.59
C PRO A 433 -37.02 -16.24 10.69
N VAL A 434 -36.33 -15.09 10.60
CA VAL A 434 -35.06 -14.98 9.83
C VAL A 434 -33.99 -15.90 10.38
N MET A 435 -33.83 -15.96 11.71
CA MET A 435 -32.84 -16.83 12.34
C MET A 435 -33.09 -18.31 12.04
N ASN A 436 -34.34 -18.73 11.92
CA ASN A 436 -34.65 -20.12 11.55
C ASN A 436 -34.21 -20.44 10.12
N VAL A 437 -34.37 -19.51 9.17
CA VAL A 437 -33.89 -19.63 7.78
C VAL A 437 -32.36 -19.62 7.73
N LEU A 438 -31.69 -18.75 8.48
CA LEU A 438 -30.23 -18.78 8.57
C LEU A 438 -29.72 -20.12 9.14
N LYS A 439 -30.41 -20.66 10.14
CA LYS A 439 -30.04 -21.92 10.78
C LYS A 439 -30.20 -23.12 9.84
N SER A 440 -31.18 -23.12 8.93
CA SER A 440 -31.33 -24.20 7.94
C SER A 440 -30.18 -24.20 6.91
N HIS A 441 -29.50 -23.08 6.74
CA HIS A 441 -28.39 -22.91 5.79
C HIS A 441 -27.00 -22.91 6.43
N ILE A 442 -26.90 -23.19 7.73
CA ILE A 442 -25.67 -22.96 8.52
C ILE A 442 -24.41 -23.65 7.98
N SER A 443 -24.54 -24.83 7.38
CA SER A 443 -23.41 -25.56 6.80
C SER A 443 -22.83 -24.91 5.54
N HIS A 444 -23.53 -23.94 4.96
CA HIS A 444 -23.16 -23.24 3.73
C HIS A 444 -22.78 -21.78 3.97
N ILE A 445 -22.87 -21.29 5.22
CA ILE A 445 -22.49 -19.92 5.58
C ILE A 445 -21.02 -19.93 5.99
N ASP A 446 -20.14 -19.49 5.09
CA ASP A 446 -18.70 -19.33 5.32
C ASP A 446 -18.24 -17.86 5.28
N PHE A 447 -19.19 -16.93 5.20
CA PHE A 447 -19.00 -15.48 5.20
C PHE A 447 -19.62 -14.84 6.46
N PRO A 448 -19.21 -13.62 6.83
CA PRO A 448 -19.84 -12.91 7.92
C PRO A 448 -21.22 -12.38 7.53
N ILE A 449 -22.15 -12.29 8.48
CA ILE A 449 -23.46 -11.66 8.31
C ILE A 449 -23.55 -10.44 9.23
N ILE A 450 -23.95 -9.31 8.67
CA ILE A 450 -24.19 -8.06 9.39
C ILE A 450 -25.65 -7.98 9.79
N ILE A 451 -25.94 -7.77 11.07
CA ILE A 451 -27.30 -7.59 11.59
C ILE A 451 -27.44 -6.23 12.26
N SER A 452 -28.45 -5.49 11.82
CA SER A 452 -28.88 -4.18 12.34
C SER A 452 -30.36 -4.24 12.69
N CYS A 453 -30.78 -3.66 13.80
CA CYS A 453 -32.18 -3.51 14.15
C CYS A 453 -32.47 -2.02 14.34
N ARG A 454 -33.51 -1.50 13.67
CA ARG A 454 -33.91 -0.10 13.81
C ARG A 454 -34.89 0.09 14.97
N PRO A 455 -34.90 1.29 15.58
CA PRO A 455 -35.86 1.63 16.61
C PRO A 455 -37.30 1.46 16.11
N LEU A 456 -38.08 0.69 16.84
CA LEU A 456 -39.53 0.57 16.66
C LEU A 456 -40.19 1.92 16.99
N GLY A 457 -40.25 2.83 16.03
CA GLY A 457 -41.28 3.87 16.04
C GLY A 457 -42.61 3.16 15.86
N THR A 458 -43.43 3.11 16.92
CA THR A 458 -44.74 2.44 16.90
C THR A 458 -45.57 2.88 15.68
N PRO A 459 -46.11 1.95 14.87
CA PRO A 459 -46.98 2.31 13.75
C PRO A 459 -48.23 3.03 14.27
N GLY A 460 -48.42 4.30 13.89
CA GLY A 460 -49.62 5.08 14.19
C GLY A 460 -49.44 6.30 15.09
N SER A 461 -48.24 6.59 15.60
CA SER A 461 -47.99 7.81 16.36
C SER A 461 -47.62 8.97 15.43
N ASN A 462 -48.53 9.94 15.26
CA ASN A 462 -48.21 11.32 14.84
C ASN A 462 -47.41 12.04 15.95
N ILE A 463 -46.29 11.47 16.36
CA ILE A 463 -45.37 12.09 17.30
C ILE A 463 -44.23 12.62 16.44
N GLU A 464 -44.24 13.94 16.19
CA GLU A 464 -42.99 14.67 15.94
C GLU A 464 -41.96 14.24 16.98
N PRO A 465 -40.66 14.12 16.64
CA PRO A 465 -39.64 13.57 17.54
C PRO A 465 -39.57 14.40 18.83
N LEU A 466 -40.37 14.01 19.82
CA LEU A 466 -40.39 14.54 21.16
C LEU A 466 -39.26 13.81 21.89
N ASP A 467 -38.07 14.38 21.78
CA ASP A 467 -36.87 14.22 22.62
C ASP A 467 -35.61 13.87 21.79
N PRO A 468 -34.67 14.83 21.58
CA PRO A 468 -33.45 14.63 20.81
C PRO A 468 -32.41 13.68 21.45
N TYR A 469 -32.70 13.12 22.64
CA TYR A 469 -31.78 12.33 23.45
C TYR A 469 -32.13 10.84 23.60
N LEU A 470 -33.11 10.29 22.87
CA LEU A 470 -33.44 8.87 23.02
C LEU A 470 -32.40 7.94 22.39
N VAL A 471 -31.74 7.17 23.27
CA VAL A 471 -31.10 5.89 22.93
C VAL A 471 -32.22 4.93 22.61
N TYR A 472 -32.20 4.35 21.42
CA TYR A 472 -33.05 3.22 21.10
C TYR A 472 -32.15 1.98 21.02
N PRO A 473 -31.90 1.29 22.14
CA PRO A 473 -31.21 0.02 22.11
C PRO A 473 -32.14 -0.99 21.44
N THR A 474 -31.93 -1.27 20.16
CA THR A 474 -32.64 -2.35 19.50
C THR A 474 -31.65 -3.46 19.25
N ILE A 475 -31.48 -4.40 20.19
CA ILE A 475 -30.85 -5.69 19.90
C ILE A 475 -31.49 -6.78 20.75
N TYR A 476 -32.08 -7.78 20.10
CA TYR A 476 -32.43 -9.07 20.70
C TYR A 476 -31.32 -10.07 20.37
N SER A 477 -30.59 -10.54 21.36
CA SER A 477 -29.60 -11.61 21.21
C SER A 477 -30.29 -12.98 21.23
N PHE A 478 -30.68 -13.47 20.05
CA PHE A 478 -31.07 -14.88 19.88
C PHE A 478 -30.29 -15.48 18.71
N PHE A 479 -29.07 -15.93 18.99
CA PHE A 479 -28.34 -16.76 18.04
C PHE A 479 -28.64 -18.23 18.30
N PRO A 480 -29.06 -18.99 17.26
CA PRO A 480 -29.12 -20.43 17.38
C PRO A 480 -27.70 -20.99 17.58
N PRO A 481 -27.50 -22.01 18.43
CA PRO A 481 -26.22 -22.71 18.51
C PRO A 481 -25.79 -23.18 17.12
N GLY A 482 -24.62 -22.73 16.65
CA GLY A 482 -24.04 -23.13 15.35
C GLY A 482 -23.69 -21.99 14.39
N VAL A 483 -24.24 -20.78 14.55
CA VAL A 483 -23.86 -19.60 13.75
C VAL A 483 -22.61 -18.97 14.39
N SER A 484 -21.44 -19.13 13.78
CA SER A 484 -20.14 -18.71 14.35
C SER A 484 -19.52 -17.49 13.68
N SER A 485 -20.27 -16.71 12.89
CA SER A 485 -19.72 -15.60 12.07
C SER A 485 -20.65 -14.38 11.93
N ALA A 486 -21.41 -14.04 12.98
CA ALA A 486 -22.30 -12.88 12.92
C ALA A 486 -21.66 -11.63 13.56
N VAL A 487 -21.60 -10.52 12.82
CA VAL A 487 -21.18 -9.21 13.36
C VAL A 487 -22.44 -8.44 13.79
N SER A 488 -22.50 -8.08 15.07
CA SER A 488 -23.65 -7.37 15.65
C SER A 488 -23.45 -5.86 15.61
N PHE A 489 -24.44 -5.10 15.15
CA PHE A 489 -24.34 -3.63 15.11
C PHE A 489 -25.21 -3.00 16.19
N VAL A 490 -24.63 -2.09 16.96
CA VAL A 490 -25.36 -1.21 17.88
C VAL A 490 -25.59 0.11 17.15
N ASN A 491 -26.79 0.31 16.62
CA ASN A 491 -27.13 1.57 15.98
C ASN A 491 -27.47 2.60 17.05
N VAL A 492 -26.72 3.71 17.10
CA VAL A 492 -26.99 4.81 18.03
C VAL A 492 -27.23 6.05 17.21
N THR A 493 -28.48 6.50 17.14
CA THR A 493 -28.86 7.63 16.28
C THR A 493 -29.29 8.83 17.13
N PRO A 494 -28.37 9.54 17.80
CA PRO A 494 -28.75 10.76 18.50
C PRO A 494 -29.06 11.86 17.48
N ALA A 495 -30.01 12.74 17.80
CA ALA A 495 -30.40 13.82 16.91
C ALA A 495 -29.31 14.91 16.81
N THR A 496 -28.50 15.09 17.86
CA THR A 496 -27.37 16.03 17.93
C THR A 496 -26.36 15.58 18.99
N GLY A 497 -25.09 15.39 18.62
CA GLY A 497 -24.01 14.97 19.53
C GLY A 497 -24.17 13.56 20.10
N PHE A 498 -23.10 13.04 20.72
CA PHE A 498 -23.02 11.72 21.33
C PHE A 498 -22.49 11.88 22.78
N PRO A 499 -23.38 12.09 23.76
CA PRO A 499 -23.00 12.36 25.14
C PRO A 499 -22.27 11.19 25.81
N GLN A 500 -21.40 11.49 26.79
CA GLN A 500 -20.64 10.47 27.52
C GLN A 500 -21.54 9.39 28.17
N GLN A 501 -22.64 9.79 28.80
CA GLN A 501 -23.60 8.86 29.39
C GLN A 501 -24.20 7.89 28.35
N LEU A 502 -24.47 8.39 27.14
CA LEU A 502 -25.01 7.58 26.04
C LEU A 502 -24.00 6.52 25.57
N ALA A 503 -22.72 6.91 25.50
CA ALA A 503 -21.64 5.98 25.18
C ALA A 503 -21.41 4.95 26.30
N GLU A 504 -21.53 5.34 27.56
CA GLU A 504 -21.44 4.44 28.72
C GLU A 504 -22.58 3.41 28.72
N ASP A 505 -23.80 3.84 28.42
CA ASP A 505 -24.96 2.95 28.30
C ASP A 505 -24.81 2.00 27.10
N ALA A 506 -24.32 2.50 25.96
CA ALA A 506 -24.02 1.69 24.76
C ALA A 506 -22.90 0.68 25.03
N HIS A 507 -21.85 1.08 25.74
CA HIS A 507 -20.77 0.18 26.17
C HIS A 507 -21.28 -0.89 27.15
N ALA A 508 -22.09 -0.52 28.15
CA ALA A 508 -22.65 -1.45 29.11
C ALA A 508 -23.52 -2.51 28.43
N LEU A 509 -24.33 -2.11 27.45
CA LEU A 509 -25.13 -3.01 26.62
C LEU A 509 -24.24 -3.95 25.79
N ALA A 510 -23.23 -3.40 25.11
CA ALA A 510 -22.28 -4.16 24.31
C ALA A 510 -21.47 -5.17 25.15
N ARG A 511 -21.07 -4.77 26.37
CA ARG A 511 -20.34 -5.62 27.32
C ARG A 511 -21.19 -6.81 27.80
N ASP A 512 -22.49 -6.63 28.00
CA ASP A 512 -23.34 -7.75 28.44
C ASP A 512 -23.58 -8.79 27.31
N MET A 513 -23.24 -8.44 26.06
CA MET A 513 -23.34 -9.29 24.87
C MET A 513 -22.03 -10.04 24.50
N LEU A 514 -20.95 -9.90 25.30
CA LEU A 514 -19.57 -10.35 25.03
C LEU A 514 -19.43 -11.81 24.54
N ARG A 515 -19.52 -12.01 23.20
CA ARG A 515 -18.90 -13.11 22.43
C ARG A 515 -18.52 -12.75 20.99
N GLU A 516 -19.02 -11.64 20.43
CA GLU A 516 -18.81 -11.25 19.02
C GLU A 516 -18.35 -9.78 18.89
N PRO A 517 -17.84 -9.32 17.72
CA PRO A 517 -17.48 -7.94 17.46
C PRO A 517 -18.70 -7.08 17.30
N ILE A 518 -18.53 -5.82 17.69
CA ILE A 518 -19.61 -4.85 17.74
C ILE A 518 -19.19 -3.63 16.95
N SER A 519 -20.00 -3.21 15.96
CA SER A 519 -19.82 -1.93 15.31
C SER A 519 -20.89 -0.94 15.76
N PHE A 520 -20.47 0.27 16.15
CA PHE A 520 -21.39 1.36 16.49
C PHE A 520 -21.70 2.17 15.25
N THR A 521 -22.97 2.34 14.89
CA THR A 521 -23.34 3.17 13.74
C THR A 521 -23.69 4.58 14.18
N LEU A 522 -22.98 5.60 13.67
CA LEU A 522 -23.18 7.02 13.96
C LEU A 522 -23.21 7.84 12.66
N ARG A 523 -23.92 8.97 12.64
CA ARG A 523 -23.86 9.93 11.53
C ARG A 523 -22.58 10.78 11.57
N THR A 524 -22.11 11.23 10.42
CA THR A 524 -20.93 12.10 10.29
C THR A 524 -20.97 13.32 11.21
N ASP A 525 -22.07 14.08 11.21
CA ASP A 525 -22.25 15.28 12.04
C ASP A 525 -22.26 14.99 13.56
N VAL A 526 -22.77 13.82 13.95
CA VAL A 526 -22.75 13.34 15.34
C VAL A 526 -21.32 12.99 15.78
N ILE A 527 -20.56 12.32 14.91
CA ILE A 527 -19.18 11.91 15.23
C ILE A 527 -18.31 13.15 15.42
N GLU A 528 -18.36 14.11 14.50
CA GLU A 528 -17.55 15.35 14.57
C GLU A 528 -17.78 16.13 15.86
N THR A 529 -19.04 16.23 16.27
CA THR A 529 -19.42 16.97 17.46
C THR A 529 -19.12 16.21 18.76
N SER A 530 -18.63 14.96 18.69
CA SER A 530 -18.43 14.09 19.85
C SER A 530 -17.25 13.14 19.76
N ILE A 531 -16.20 13.54 19.03
CA ILE A 531 -14.97 12.76 18.83
C ILE A 531 -14.40 12.19 20.13
N PRO A 532 -14.25 12.96 21.22
CA PRO A 532 -13.68 12.42 22.47
C PRO A 532 -14.51 11.27 23.05
N THR A 533 -15.84 11.38 22.99
CA THR A 533 -16.75 10.34 23.47
C THR A 533 -16.69 9.09 22.61
N VAL A 534 -16.67 9.25 21.28
CA VAL A 534 -16.57 8.13 20.34
C VAL A 534 -15.22 7.43 20.50
N LYS A 535 -14.12 8.16 20.66
CA LYS A 535 -12.79 7.62 20.96
C LYS A 535 -12.78 6.83 22.26
N TRP A 536 -13.39 7.38 23.31
CA TRP A 536 -13.51 6.68 24.59
C TRP A 536 -14.24 5.35 24.42
N LEU A 537 -15.37 5.34 23.70
CA LEU A 537 -16.15 4.13 23.44
C LEU A 537 -15.35 3.07 22.69
N LEU A 538 -14.73 3.43 21.56
CA LEU A 538 -13.89 2.53 20.77
C LEU A 538 -12.64 2.05 21.51
N GLY A 539 -12.17 2.80 22.50
CA GLY A 539 -11.07 2.42 23.38
C GLY A 539 -11.45 1.40 24.46
N GLN A 540 -12.74 1.09 24.64
CA GLN A 540 -13.17 0.11 25.66
C GLN A 540 -12.94 -1.35 25.23
N SER A 541 -12.82 -1.61 23.93
CA SER A 541 -12.55 -2.96 23.40
C SER A 541 -11.93 -2.88 22.00
N ASP A 542 -10.96 -3.76 21.73
CA ASP A 542 -10.37 -3.89 20.39
C ASP A 542 -11.34 -4.50 19.38
N SER A 543 -12.40 -5.18 19.84
CA SER A 543 -13.47 -5.71 19.01
C SER A 543 -14.52 -4.67 18.58
N TYR A 544 -14.37 -3.41 19.01
CA TYR A 544 -15.31 -2.34 18.68
C TYR A 544 -14.91 -1.64 17.39
N GLY A 545 -15.88 -1.51 16.47
CA GLY A 545 -15.79 -0.73 15.23
C GLY A 545 -16.75 0.45 15.23
N LEU A 546 -16.58 1.32 14.23
CA LEU A 546 -17.40 2.48 13.97
C LEU A 546 -17.90 2.44 12.52
N THR A 547 -19.21 2.44 12.34
CA THR A 547 -19.85 2.62 11.04
C THR A 547 -20.37 4.04 10.91
N VAL A 548 -19.93 4.73 9.86
CA VAL A 548 -20.32 6.11 9.57
C VAL A 548 -21.45 6.07 8.56
N ALA A 549 -22.68 6.31 9.00
CA ALA A 549 -23.87 6.32 8.15
C ALA A 549 -24.17 7.76 7.70
N SER A 550 -23.93 8.08 6.43
CA SER A 550 -24.13 9.45 5.93
C SER A 550 -24.37 9.51 4.43
N PRO A 551 -25.34 10.32 3.94
CA PRO A 551 -25.46 10.66 2.53
C PRO A 551 -24.32 11.57 2.03
N GLU A 552 -23.55 12.16 2.94
CA GLU A 552 -22.43 13.07 2.65
C GLU A 552 -21.07 12.43 2.94
N PRO A 553 -19.99 12.86 2.24
CA PRO A 553 -18.63 12.33 2.44
C PRO A 553 -18.18 12.38 3.90
N ILE A 554 -17.35 11.41 4.31
CA ILE A 554 -16.69 11.46 5.63
C ILE A 554 -15.80 12.70 5.68
N SER A 555 -16.07 13.58 6.63
CA SER A 555 -15.30 14.81 6.77
C SER A 555 -13.84 14.54 7.15
N PRO A 556 -12.92 15.43 6.74
CA PRO A 556 -11.50 15.32 7.09
C PRO A 556 -11.23 15.19 8.60
N VAL A 557 -12.11 15.74 9.43
CA VAL A 557 -12.01 15.70 10.90
C VAL A 557 -12.20 14.29 11.43
N ILE A 558 -13.19 13.54 10.93
CA ILE A 558 -13.35 12.13 11.30
C ILE A 558 -12.17 11.31 10.75
N ARG A 559 -11.72 11.61 9.53
CA ARG A 559 -10.61 10.92 8.88
C ARG A 559 -9.28 11.01 9.63
N SER A 560 -9.00 12.12 10.31
CA SER A 560 -7.75 12.31 11.07
C SER A 560 -7.81 11.73 12.47
N GLU A 561 -9.00 11.52 13.01
CA GLU A 561 -9.17 11.22 14.43
C GLU A 561 -9.31 9.72 14.71
N PHE A 562 -9.76 8.91 13.74
CA PHE A 562 -10.05 7.49 13.95
C PHE A 562 -9.17 6.56 13.10
N ASP A 563 -8.93 5.35 13.62
CA ASP A 563 -8.24 4.28 12.90
C ASP A 563 -9.14 3.73 11.78
N TRP A 564 -8.63 3.72 10.56
CA TRP A 564 -9.31 3.22 9.36
C TRP A 564 -9.63 1.74 9.43
N GLY A 565 -8.80 0.95 10.14
CA GLY A 565 -9.07 -0.46 10.39
C GLY A 565 -10.29 -0.71 11.29
N LYS A 566 -10.80 0.34 11.95
CA LYS A 566 -12.01 0.31 12.78
C LYS A 566 -13.19 1.04 12.14
N LEU A 567 -13.02 1.64 10.96
CA LEU A 567 -14.03 2.49 10.31
C LEU A 567 -14.69 1.78 9.11
N ILE A 568 -16.01 1.76 9.07
CA ILE A 568 -16.81 1.31 7.92
C ILE A 568 -17.66 2.50 7.47
N TYR A 569 -17.72 2.79 6.16
CA TYR A 569 -18.55 3.88 5.65
C TYR A 569 -19.79 3.35 4.94
N ASP A 570 -20.95 3.84 5.36
CA ASP A 570 -22.27 3.54 4.81
C ASP A 570 -22.83 4.84 4.18
N GLY A 571 -22.53 5.05 2.90
CA GLY A 571 -22.88 6.25 2.15
C GLY A 571 -23.08 6.02 0.65
N PRO A 572 -23.50 7.05 -0.12
CA PRO A 572 -23.85 6.93 -1.54
C PRO A 572 -22.67 6.46 -2.39
N ARG A 573 -22.95 5.64 -3.41
CA ARG A 573 -21.91 5.01 -4.25
C ARG A 573 -21.01 6.04 -4.95
N ASP A 574 -21.58 7.13 -5.42
CA ASP A 574 -20.90 8.28 -6.02
C ASP A 574 -19.96 8.99 -5.04
N VAL A 575 -20.32 9.05 -3.75
CA VAL A 575 -19.46 9.59 -2.70
C VAL A 575 -18.35 8.59 -2.32
N ILE A 576 -18.65 7.30 -2.26
CA ILE A 576 -17.64 6.25 -2.07
C ILE A 576 -16.63 6.26 -3.22
N ASP A 577 -17.09 6.39 -4.46
CA ASP A 577 -16.25 6.49 -5.65
C ASP A 577 -15.37 7.75 -5.62
N ALA A 578 -15.89 8.90 -5.17
CA ALA A 578 -15.09 10.11 -4.94
C ALA A 578 -14.11 10.02 -3.74
N LEU A 579 -14.41 9.21 -2.72
CA LEU A 579 -13.55 8.99 -1.55
C LEU A 579 -12.43 7.97 -1.81
N ARG A 580 -12.63 7.06 -2.78
CA ARG A 580 -11.62 6.11 -3.30
C ARG A 580 -10.45 6.80 -4.00
N GLU A 581 -10.69 8.00 -4.53
CA GLU A 581 -9.74 8.83 -5.28
C GLU A 581 -8.73 9.58 -4.39
N GLY A 582 -8.59 9.26 -3.11
CA GLY A 582 -7.84 10.09 -2.15
C GLY A 582 -6.81 9.41 -1.25
N ALA A 583 -6.41 8.15 -1.51
CA ALA A 583 -5.57 7.39 -0.58
C ALA A 583 -4.23 6.89 -1.18
N GLY A 584 -3.16 7.67 -1.01
CA GLY A 584 -1.80 7.10 -0.87
C GLY A 584 -0.65 7.91 -1.46
N THR A 585 0.12 8.63 -0.64
CA THR A 585 1.44 9.17 -1.00
C THR A 585 2.53 8.14 -0.67
N GLY A 586 3.35 7.74 -1.65
CA GLY A 586 4.56 6.93 -1.38
C GLY A 586 5.09 6.02 -2.50
N GLY A 587 4.49 5.98 -3.69
CA GLY A 587 5.04 5.32 -4.89
C GLY A 587 5.05 6.30 -6.07
N GLY A 588 5.92 6.09 -7.07
CA GLY A 588 5.97 6.95 -8.27
C GLY A 588 4.59 7.12 -8.94
N LEU A 589 4.43 8.17 -9.76
CA LEU A 589 3.11 8.64 -10.23
C LEU A 589 2.22 7.57 -10.85
N VAL A 590 2.75 6.61 -11.62
CA VAL A 590 1.95 5.48 -12.15
C VAL A 590 1.40 4.63 -11.01
N ASN A 591 2.20 4.32 -9.99
CA ASN A 591 1.75 3.56 -8.81
C ASN A 591 0.73 4.37 -7.98
N PHE A 592 0.91 5.70 -7.91
CA PHE A 592 -0.05 6.62 -7.29
C PHE A 592 -1.39 6.64 -8.03
N PHE A 593 -1.39 6.78 -9.36
CA PHE A 593 -2.62 6.82 -10.16
C PHE A 593 -3.29 5.45 -10.27
N GLN A 594 -2.52 4.35 -10.22
CA GLN A 594 -3.06 3.00 -10.14
C GLN A 594 -3.76 2.74 -8.80
N SER A 595 -3.17 3.17 -7.68
CA SER A 595 -3.80 3.03 -6.36
C SER A 595 -5.05 3.90 -6.20
N THR A 596 -5.12 5.01 -6.94
CA THR A 596 -6.12 6.06 -6.73
C THR A 596 -7.24 6.06 -7.78
N TYR A 597 -6.96 5.67 -9.04
CA TYR A 597 -7.91 5.78 -10.17
C TYR A 597 -8.06 4.50 -11.03
N ARG A 598 -7.52 3.35 -10.59
CA ARG A 598 -7.66 2.05 -11.27
C ARG A 598 -7.30 2.09 -12.76
N ILE A 599 -6.12 2.60 -13.05
CA ILE A 599 -5.58 2.62 -14.41
C ILE A 599 -4.96 1.24 -14.75
N ASP A 600 -5.46 0.58 -15.78
CA ASP A 600 -4.96 -0.73 -16.23
C ASP A 600 -3.49 -0.67 -16.70
N GLY A 601 -2.65 -1.59 -16.21
CA GLY A 601 -1.26 -1.79 -16.65
C GLY A 601 -0.22 -0.79 -16.11
N ARG A 602 1.03 -1.23 -15.89
CA ARG A 602 2.18 -0.38 -15.50
C ARG A 602 2.71 0.47 -16.65
N ASP A 603 1.85 1.34 -17.16
CA ASP A 603 2.12 2.11 -18.36
C ASP A 603 1.57 3.53 -18.23
N GLY A 604 2.42 4.54 -18.39
CA GLY A 604 2.00 5.94 -18.32
C GLY A 604 1.07 6.37 -19.47
N LEU A 605 0.79 5.50 -20.44
CA LEU A 605 -0.18 5.69 -21.55
C LEU A 605 -1.61 6.02 -21.13
N ASN A 606 -1.96 5.69 -19.90
CA ASN A 606 -3.31 5.80 -19.40
C ASN A 606 -3.51 7.01 -18.47
N ILE A 607 -2.45 7.80 -18.25
CA ILE A 607 -2.55 9.10 -17.58
C ILE A 607 -3.09 10.13 -18.57
N ARG A 608 -4.18 10.81 -18.20
CA ARG A 608 -4.80 11.87 -19.00
C ARG A 608 -4.44 13.24 -18.45
N TRP A 609 -3.91 14.09 -19.32
CA TRP A 609 -3.51 15.46 -19.05
C TRP A 609 -4.61 16.43 -19.49
N ALA A 610 -4.95 17.36 -18.62
CA ALA A 610 -5.80 18.50 -18.95
C ALA A 610 -4.96 19.78 -18.98
N HIS A 611 -5.20 20.58 -20.01
CA HIS A 611 -4.45 21.78 -20.36
C HIS A 611 -5.36 23.00 -20.41
N GLY A 612 -4.81 24.19 -20.16
CA GLY A 612 -5.55 25.46 -20.26
C GLY A 612 -6.74 25.55 -19.31
N VAL A 613 -6.67 24.83 -18.18
CA VAL A 613 -7.75 24.76 -17.19
C VAL A 613 -7.64 25.99 -16.29
N ASN A 614 -8.28 27.08 -16.70
CA ASN A 614 -8.13 28.38 -16.05
C ASN A 614 -9.18 28.65 -14.95
N ASP A 615 -10.27 27.87 -14.92
CA ASP A 615 -11.27 27.88 -13.85
C ASP A 615 -11.96 26.51 -13.65
N PHE A 616 -12.81 26.42 -12.62
CA PHE A 616 -13.59 25.22 -12.29
C PHE A 616 -14.53 24.77 -13.41
N GLN A 617 -15.06 25.71 -14.20
CA GLN A 617 -15.99 25.41 -15.27
C GLN A 617 -15.25 24.79 -16.47
N ALA A 618 -14.05 25.27 -16.78
CA ALA A 618 -13.15 24.68 -17.77
C ALA A 618 -12.71 23.27 -17.37
N TYR A 619 -12.39 23.03 -16.09
CA TYR A 619 -12.11 21.69 -15.58
C TYR A 619 -13.30 20.75 -15.79
N HIS A 620 -14.48 21.18 -15.34
CA HIS A 620 -15.69 20.37 -15.41
C HIS A 620 -16.09 20.07 -16.87
N GLN A 621 -15.88 20.98 -17.81
CA GLN A 621 -16.12 20.73 -19.24
C GLN A 621 -15.20 19.65 -19.82
N GLN A 622 -13.93 19.63 -19.41
CA GLN A 622 -12.99 18.60 -19.83
C GLN A 622 -13.27 17.24 -19.14
N ALA A 623 -13.80 17.25 -17.91
CA ALA A 623 -14.19 16.05 -17.16
C ALA A 623 -15.53 15.40 -17.60
N ILE A 624 -16.49 16.16 -18.15
CA ILE A 624 -17.86 15.68 -18.53
C ILE A 624 -17.86 14.57 -19.61
N HIS A 625 -16.78 14.39 -20.37
CA HIS A 625 -16.74 13.43 -21.49
C HIS A 625 -16.58 11.96 -21.06
N GLY A 626 -17.05 11.59 -19.86
CA GLY A 626 -17.23 10.20 -19.43
C GLY A 626 -15.96 9.46 -19.01
N HIS A 627 -14.85 10.17 -18.75
CA HIS A 627 -13.60 9.57 -18.32
C HIS A 627 -12.86 10.49 -17.33
N PRO A 628 -12.30 9.98 -16.22
CA PRO A 628 -11.64 10.80 -15.20
C PRO A 628 -10.37 11.47 -15.74
N VAL A 629 -10.21 12.77 -15.46
CA VAL A 629 -8.99 13.56 -15.68
C VAL A 629 -8.05 13.33 -14.50
N LEU A 630 -6.79 12.96 -14.76
CA LEU A 630 -5.86 12.46 -13.73
C LEU A 630 -4.81 13.50 -13.32
N MET A 631 -4.33 14.30 -14.28
CA MET A 631 -3.33 15.36 -14.08
C MET A 631 -3.76 16.65 -14.77
N VAL A 632 -3.61 17.78 -14.08
CA VAL A 632 -3.78 19.13 -14.66
C VAL A 632 -2.43 19.81 -14.72
N GLU A 633 -2.01 20.25 -15.90
CA GLU A 633 -0.84 21.11 -16.10
C GLU A 633 -1.28 22.58 -16.12
N ALA A 634 -0.64 23.40 -15.30
CA ALA A 634 -1.00 24.81 -15.13
C ALA A 634 0.23 25.71 -15.04
N ASP A 635 0.22 26.76 -15.85
CA ASP A 635 1.21 27.83 -15.80
C ASP A 635 1.00 28.69 -14.55
N VAL A 636 2.07 28.90 -13.79
CA VAL A 636 2.09 29.73 -12.58
C VAL A 636 2.77 31.06 -12.85
N ASN A 637 2.01 32.13 -12.62
CA ASN A 637 2.47 33.51 -12.71
C ASN A 637 2.33 34.24 -11.37
N ILE A 638 2.96 35.42 -11.28
CA ILE A 638 2.90 36.27 -10.08
C ILE A 638 2.21 37.59 -10.44
N ARG A 639 1.17 37.95 -9.68
CA ARG A 639 0.53 39.27 -9.80
C ARG A 639 1.41 40.38 -9.22
N GLU A 640 1.07 41.63 -9.53
CA GLU A 640 1.75 42.82 -8.97
C GLU A 640 1.75 42.85 -7.43
N ASP A 641 0.69 42.33 -6.81
CA ASP A 641 0.53 42.21 -5.35
C ASP A 641 1.27 40.99 -4.75
N LYS A 642 2.10 40.31 -5.55
CA LYS A 642 2.88 39.11 -5.16
C LYS A 642 2.02 37.91 -4.77
N VAL A 643 0.77 37.86 -5.21
CA VAL A 643 -0.07 36.66 -5.10
C VAL A 643 0.18 35.75 -6.31
N PRO A 644 0.56 34.48 -6.10
CA PRO A 644 0.71 33.53 -7.19
C PRO A 644 -0.67 33.17 -7.77
N VAL A 645 -0.75 33.14 -9.09
CA VAL A 645 -1.97 32.86 -9.85
C VAL A 645 -1.72 31.85 -10.94
N MET A 646 -2.75 31.09 -11.29
CA MET A 646 -2.75 30.25 -12.49
C MET A 646 -3.28 31.06 -13.68
N SER A 647 -2.59 31.00 -14.83
CA SER A 647 -3.06 31.67 -16.06
C SER A 647 -2.43 31.08 -17.32
N ASP A 648 -3.22 30.78 -18.36
CA ASP A 648 -2.72 30.51 -19.72
C ASP A 648 -1.83 31.68 -20.18
N GLN A 649 -0.59 31.38 -20.63
CA GLN A 649 0.37 32.35 -21.16
C GLN A 649 -0.23 33.34 -22.20
N ARG A 650 -1.37 33.00 -22.82
CA ARG A 650 -2.06 33.86 -23.80
C ARG A 650 -2.94 34.97 -23.20
N ALA A 651 -3.29 34.90 -21.91
CA ALA A 651 -4.12 35.89 -21.23
C ALA A 651 -3.25 36.82 -20.39
N GLY A 652 -2.66 37.84 -21.04
CA GLY A 652 -1.76 38.78 -20.37
C GLY A 652 -2.36 39.41 -19.10
N ASN A 653 -1.64 39.30 -17.98
CA ASN A 653 -1.76 40.03 -16.69
C ASN A 653 -3.16 40.54 -16.28
N GLY A 654 -4.23 39.82 -16.63
CA GLY A 654 -5.60 40.23 -16.42
C GLY A 654 -6.08 39.93 -15.01
N SER A 655 -6.95 40.79 -14.48
CA SER A 655 -7.63 40.67 -13.17
C SER A 655 -8.44 39.39 -12.95
N ASP A 656 -8.54 38.53 -13.97
CA ASP A 656 -9.37 37.32 -14.00
C ASP A 656 -8.54 36.05 -13.71
N ALA A 657 -7.23 36.17 -13.43
CA ALA A 657 -6.39 35.06 -13.02
C ALA A 657 -6.69 34.63 -11.57
N TYR A 658 -7.01 33.35 -11.39
CA TYR A 658 -7.42 32.81 -10.09
C TYR A 658 -6.20 32.61 -9.15
N PRO A 659 -6.30 33.01 -7.88
CA PRO A 659 -5.27 32.73 -6.88
C PRO A 659 -4.96 31.24 -6.76
N LEU A 660 -3.66 30.91 -6.65
CA LEU A 660 -3.22 29.52 -6.47
C LEU A 660 -3.87 28.86 -5.24
N ASP A 661 -4.07 29.60 -4.13
CA ASP A 661 -4.71 29.07 -2.92
C ASP A 661 -6.14 28.59 -3.14
N ASP A 662 -6.90 29.33 -3.95
CA ASP A 662 -8.29 28.98 -4.27
C ASP A 662 -8.34 27.75 -5.19
N TRP A 663 -7.37 27.65 -6.10
CA TRP A 663 -7.20 26.50 -6.98
C TRP A 663 -6.79 25.22 -6.22
N LEU A 664 -5.90 25.33 -5.24
CA LEU A 664 -5.48 24.18 -4.44
C LEU A 664 -6.60 23.60 -3.57
N ARG A 665 -7.72 24.31 -3.39
CA ARG A 665 -8.94 23.73 -2.79
C ARG A 665 -9.58 22.65 -3.66
N LEU A 666 -9.27 22.64 -4.96
CA LEU A 666 -9.74 21.67 -5.95
C LEU A 666 -8.72 20.56 -6.22
N ALA A 667 -7.46 20.75 -5.80
CA ALA A 667 -6.38 19.75 -5.87
C ALA A 667 -6.64 18.40 -5.19
N PRO A 668 -7.62 18.23 -4.27
CA PRO A 668 -7.97 16.91 -3.77
C PRO A 668 -8.63 15.97 -4.80
N TYR A 669 -8.99 16.45 -6.01
CA TYR A 669 -9.72 15.67 -7.03
C TYR A 669 -8.87 15.25 -8.25
N PHE A 670 -7.73 15.91 -8.52
CA PHE A 670 -6.76 15.57 -9.58
C PHE A 670 -5.31 15.90 -9.16
N GLY A 671 -4.31 15.20 -9.71
CA GLY A 671 -2.91 15.58 -9.56
C GLY A 671 -2.59 16.89 -10.30
N ILE A 672 -1.61 17.66 -9.83
CA ILE A 672 -1.29 18.97 -10.40
C ILE A 672 0.18 19.07 -10.78
N MET A 673 0.45 19.54 -11.99
CA MET A 673 1.78 19.98 -12.42
C MET A 673 1.79 21.49 -12.57
N LEU A 674 2.58 22.17 -11.74
CA LEU A 674 2.75 23.61 -11.75
C LEU A 674 3.99 23.96 -12.56
N GLU A 675 3.79 24.64 -13.68
CA GLU A 675 4.86 25.09 -14.55
C GLU A 675 5.25 26.53 -14.24
N PHE A 676 6.54 26.74 -13.94
CA PHE A 676 7.05 28.06 -13.58
C PHE A 676 7.79 28.68 -14.75
N HIS A 677 7.37 29.89 -15.12
CA HIS A 677 8.04 30.70 -16.16
C HIS A 677 8.81 31.90 -15.59
N SER A 678 8.90 32.01 -14.26
CA SER A 678 9.72 33.02 -13.59
C SER A 678 10.18 32.58 -12.19
N VAL A 679 11.40 32.98 -11.81
CA VAL A 679 11.94 32.77 -10.45
C VAL A 679 11.11 33.49 -9.38
N GLU A 680 10.48 34.61 -9.75
CA GLU A 680 9.70 35.46 -8.86
C GLU A 680 8.40 34.80 -8.39
N ALA A 681 7.84 33.88 -9.18
CA ALA A 681 6.64 33.14 -8.85
C ALA A 681 6.89 31.92 -7.95
N LEU A 682 8.13 31.38 -7.91
CA LEU A 682 8.43 30.13 -7.23
C LEU A 682 8.24 30.20 -5.71
N ILE A 683 8.98 31.08 -5.02
CA ILE A 683 8.93 31.15 -3.54
C ILE A 683 7.53 31.50 -3.00
N PRO A 684 6.79 32.48 -3.57
CA PRO A 684 5.41 32.73 -3.15
C PRO A 684 4.51 31.50 -3.32
N SER A 685 4.64 30.76 -4.42
CA SER A 685 3.85 29.54 -4.68
C SER A 685 4.19 28.40 -3.72
N LEU A 686 5.48 28.20 -3.42
CA LEU A 686 5.93 27.23 -2.42
C LEU A 686 5.37 27.54 -1.02
N LYS A 687 5.23 28.81 -0.65
CA LYS A 687 4.61 29.19 0.63
C LYS A 687 3.10 28.88 0.65
N VAL A 688 2.39 29.12 -0.45
CA VAL A 688 0.96 28.79 -0.57
C VAL A 688 0.76 27.29 -0.45
N LEU A 689 1.56 26.49 -1.16
CA LEU A 689 1.56 25.04 -1.02
C LEU A 689 1.80 24.59 0.44
N GLN A 690 2.47 25.41 1.28
CA GLN A 690 3.05 24.91 2.56
C GLN A 690 2.01 24.98 3.64
N ASN A 691 1.28 26.08 3.58
CA ASN A 691 0.05 26.29 4.32
C ASN A 691 -1.03 25.26 3.92
N LYS A 692 -0.92 24.65 2.74
CA LYS A 692 -1.86 23.66 2.20
C LYS A 692 -1.33 22.24 2.16
N ALA A 693 -0.12 21.98 2.64
CA ALA A 693 0.54 20.68 2.48
C ALA A 693 -0.25 19.54 3.15
N SER A 694 -0.99 19.83 4.23
CA SER A 694 -1.90 18.88 4.88
C SER A 694 -3.15 18.56 4.06
N ASP A 695 -3.55 19.45 3.16
CA ASP A 695 -4.80 19.39 2.40
C ASP A 695 -4.59 18.74 1.01
N LEU A 696 -3.34 18.71 0.54
CA LEU A 696 -2.96 18.16 -0.77
C LEU A 696 -2.87 16.63 -0.67
N ARG A 697 -3.79 15.94 -1.35
CA ARG A 697 -3.91 14.47 -1.33
C ARG A 697 -3.42 13.78 -2.61
N LEU A 698 -3.20 14.56 -3.67
CA LEU A 698 -2.80 14.10 -4.99
C LEU A 698 -1.43 14.70 -5.35
N PRO A 699 -0.67 14.08 -6.26
CA PRO A 699 0.72 14.43 -6.51
C PRO A 699 0.80 15.87 -7.04
N VAL A 700 1.69 16.64 -6.41
CA VAL A 700 2.11 17.93 -6.92
C VAL A 700 3.47 17.74 -7.59
N MET A 701 3.55 18.21 -8.82
CA MET A 701 4.76 18.28 -9.61
C MET A 701 5.11 19.74 -9.86
N LEU A 702 6.39 20.08 -9.71
CA LEU A 702 6.88 21.43 -9.96
C LEU A 702 7.79 21.37 -11.18
N LYS A 703 7.35 21.99 -12.28
CA LYS A 703 8.02 22.01 -13.57
C LYS A 703 8.75 23.33 -13.78
N GLY A 704 10.01 23.25 -14.20
CA GLY A 704 10.81 24.41 -14.56
C GLY A 704 11.84 24.05 -15.63
N GLU A 705 12.18 25.03 -16.46
CA GLU A 705 13.16 24.89 -17.55
C GLU A 705 14.60 24.89 -17.01
N LEU A 706 15.29 23.74 -17.13
CA LEU A 706 16.72 23.59 -16.81
C LEU A 706 17.44 22.67 -17.81
N PRO A 707 18.66 23.03 -18.27
CA PRO A 707 19.35 24.30 -18.03
C PRO A 707 18.71 25.44 -18.87
N GLY A 708 18.68 26.67 -18.33
CA GLY A 708 18.12 27.82 -19.05
C GLY A 708 17.61 28.89 -18.10
N LEU A 709 16.28 28.96 -17.97
CA LEU A 709 15.60 29.94 -17.12
C LEU A 709 15.94 29.79 -15.63
N PHE A 710 16.12 28.55 -15.17
CA PHE A 710 16.44 28.23 -13.78
C PHE A 710 17.82 27.57 -13.61
N THR A 711 18.34 27.64 -12.39
CA THR A 711 19.53 26.91 -11.93
C THR A 711 19.17 26.00 -10.77
N LYS A 712 20.09 25.14 -10.34
CA LYS A 712 19.91 24.33 -9.14
C LYS A 712 19.56 25.19 -7.93
N GLU A 713 20.27 26.30 -7.73
CA GLU A 713 20.13 27.19 -6.59
C GLU A 713 18.84 28.03 -6.62
N THR A 714 18.28 28.28 -7.82
CA THR A 714 17.07 29.10 -7.97
C THR A 714 15.78 28.29 -8.12
N PHE A 715 15.88 26.98 -8.35
CA PHE A 715 14.71 26.09 -8.50
C PHE A 715 14.79 24.85 -7.61
N ILE A 716 15.80 24.00 -7.78
CA ILE A 716 15.88 22.71 -7.09
C ILE A 716 16.08 22.89 -5.57
N ASP A 717 17.07 23.69 -5.15
CA ASP A 717 17.41 23.84 -3.74
C ASP A 717 16.26 24.49 -2.93
N PRO A 718 15.60 25.57 -3.40
CA PRO A 718 14.44 26.13 -2.70
C PRO A 718 13.26 25.16 -2.58
N ILE A 719 13.03 24.33 -3.61
CA ILE A 719 12.01 23.29 -3.57
C ILE A 719 12.34 22.28 -2.49
N LEU A 720 13.59 21.80 -2.41
CA LEU A 720 14.02 20.80 -1.44
C LEU A 720 14.00 21.29 0.00
N ASP A 721 14.40 22.54 0.22
CA ASP A 721 14.39 23.17 1.54
C ASP A 721 12.97 23.29 2.11
N MET A 722 11.98 23.51 1.24
CA MET A 722 10.58 23.69 1.65
C MET A 722 9.74 22.41 1.55
N TYR A 723 10.05 21.53 0.59
CA TYR A 723 9.34 20.28 0.25
C TYR A 723 10.30 19.17 -0.16
N PRO A 724 10.91 18.47 0.80
CA PRO A 724 11.81 17.37 0.49
C PRO A 724 11.12 16.16 -0.17
N HIS A 725 9.78 16.14 -0.24
CA HIS A 725 8.98 15.01 -0.72
C HIS A 725 8.25 15.26 -2.05
N VAL A 726 8.43 16.42 -2.69
CA VAL A 726 7.76 16.76 -3.96
C VAL A 726 8.53 16.20 -5.16
N SER A 727 7.80 15.83 -6.23
CA SER A 727 8.44 15.43 -7.48
C SER A 727 8.85 16.66 -8.28
N ILE A 728 10.10 16.67 -8.73
CA ILE A 728 10.67 17.77 -9.52
C ILE A 728 10.59 17.39 -10.99
N VAL A 729 10.01 18.25 -11.81
CA VAL A 729 9.97 18.09 -13.26
C VAL A 729 10.95 19.07 -13.88
N ILE A 730 11.90 18.55 -14.66
CA ILE A 730 12.90 19.35 -15.35
C ILE A 730 12.55 19.37 -16.82
N GLU A 731 12.15 20.53 -17.32
CA GLU A 731 11.93 20.74 -18.73
C GLU A 731 13.26 21.01 -19.43
N MET A 732 13.61 20.10 -20.34
CA MET A 732 14.79 20.20 -21.18
C MET A 732 14.38 20.75 -22.56
N LYS A 733 14.91 21.91 -22.93
CA LYS A 733 14.79 22.45 -24.29
C LYS A 733 15.93 21.95 -25.16
N PRO A 734 15.69 21.48 -26.40
CA PRO A 734 16.77 21.02 -27.27
C PRO A 734 17.76 22.17 -27.57
N ASP A 735 19.05 21.84 -27.66
CA ASP A 735 20.12 22.84 -27.90
C ASP A 735 20.00 23.48 -29.29
N ASP A 736 19.53 22.70 -30.28
CA ASP A 736 19.16 23.16 -31.62
C ASP A 736 17.95 22.34 -32.11
N MET A 737 17.06 22.99 -32.88
CA MET A 737 15.87 22.39 -33.48
C MET A 737 16.21 21.28 -34.51
N SER A 738 17.50 21.10 -34.85
CA SER A 738 18.00 20.07 -35.78
C SER A 738 18.68 18.87 -35.11
N ASP A 739 19.31 19.05 -33.93
CA ASP A 739 20.19 18.06 -33.29
C ASP A 739 19.64 17.50 -31.95
N GLY A 740 18.52 18.04 -31.44
CA GLY A 740 17.86 17.54 -30.23
C GLY A 740 18.66 17.77 -28.93
N TYR A 741 18.80 16.74 -28.10
CA TYR A 741 19.47 16.79 -26.79
C TYR A 741 20.93 16.34 -26.87
N SER A 742 21.86 17.28 -26.65
CA SER A 742 23.30 16.98 -26.75
C SER A 742 23.84 16.27 -25.51
N ARG A 743 25.01 15.64 -25.67
CA ARG A 743 25.72 14.98 -24.57
C ARG A 743 26.09 15.94 -23.44
N SER A 744 26.53 17.15 -23.79
CA SER A 744 26.92 18.18 -22.81
C SER A 744 25.73 18.61 -21.96
N GLN A 745 24.56 18.77 -22.60
CA GLN A 745 23.34 19.17 -21.93
C GLN A 745 22.85 18.10 -20.93
N VAL A 746 22.79 16.83 -21.33
CA VAL A 746 22.37 15.75 -20.43
C VAL A 746 23.35 15.56 -19.26
N GLU A 747 24.65 15.74 -19.48
CA GLU A 747 25.66 15.70 -18.40
C GLU A 747 25.50 16.86 -17.41
N GLU A 748 25.07 18.02 -17.89
CA GLU A 748 24.75 19.16 -17.04
C GLU A 748 23.52 18.93 -16.18
N VAL A 749 22.43 18.42 -16.75
CA VAL A 749 21.23 18.03 -15.99
C VAL A 749 21.57 16.95 -14.96
N ALA A 750 22.34 15.92 -15.33
CA ALA A 750 22.78 14.88 -14.40
C ALA A 750 23.56 15.46 -13.21
N ARG A 751 24.42 16.45 -13.44
CA ARG A 751 25.21 17.12 -12.40
C ARG A 751 24.34 17.95 -11.46
N MET A 752 23.38 18.70 -12.00
CA MET A 752 22.44 19.49 -11.20
C MET A 752 21.58 18.60 -10.30
N CYS A 753 21.17 17.43 -10.83
CA CYS A 753 20.33 16.45 -10.14
C CYS A 753 21.10 15.41 -9.32
N ALA A 754 22.42 15.52 -9.24
CA ALA A 754 23.23 14.57 -8.51
C ALA A 754 22.84 14.56 -7.01
N ASN A 755 22.77 13.36 -6.44
CA ASN A 755 22.44 13.09 -5.03
C ASN A 755 21.01 13.46 -4.59
N LEU A 756 20.09 13.71 -5.54
CA LEU A 756 18.67 13.87 -5.20
C LEU A 756 18.08 12.51 -4.79
N THR A 757 17.32 12.51 -3.69
CA THR A 757 16.65 11.32 -3.14
C THR A 757 15.19 11.20 -3.55
N GLN A 758 14.66 12.23 -4.22
CA GLN A 758 13.31 12.30 -4.76
C GLN A 758 13.25 11.89 -6.24
N ILE A 759 12.04 11.62 -6.73
CA ILE A 759 11.79 11.38 -8.15
C ILE A 759 12.05 12.66 -8.94
N VAL A 760 12.85 12.54 -10.01
CA VAL A 760 13.10 13.60 -10.99
C VAL A 760 12.50 13.17 -12.31
N VAL A 761 11.53 13.93 -12.81
CA VAL A 761 10.88 13.68 -14.09
C VAL A 761 11.52 14.57 -15.15
N LEU A 762 12.12 13.97 -16.16
CA LEU A 762 12.76 14.66 -17.27
C LEU A 762 11.72 14.90 -18.36
N SER A 763 11.29 16.15 -18.52
CA SER A 763 10.34 16.57 -19.55
C SER A 763 11.07 16.89 -20.85
N VAL A 764 10.77 16.11 -21.89
CA VAL A 764 11.39 16.19 -23.22
C VAL A 764 10.34 16.23 -24.33
N ASP A 765 10.67 16.92 -25.41
CA ASP A 765 9.81 17.05 -26.57
C ASP A 765 9.87 15.78 -27.43
N ALA A 766 8.70 15.20 -27.70
CA ALA A 766 8.50 13.96 -28.44
C ALA A 766 9.25 13.91 -29.78
N ARG A 767 9.41 15.06 -30.45
CA ARG A 767 10.08 15.17 -31.76
C ARG A 767 11.56 14.78 -31.73
N TYR A 768 12.22 14.98 -30.59
CA TYR A 768 13.68 14.80 -30.47
C TYR A 768 14.07 13.55 -29.69
N VAL A 769 13.12 12.86 -29.05
CA VAL A 769 13.42 11.72 -28.18
C VAL A 769 14.11 10.59 -28.93
N ARG A 770 13.66 10.26 -30.16
CA ARG A 770 14.26 9.19 -30.95
C ARG A 770 15.69 9.52 -31.37
N GLY A 771 15.90 10.71 -31.94
CA GLY A 771 17.19 11.15 -32.43
C GLY A 771 18.25 11.29 -31.32
N SER A 772 17.82 11.60 -30.11
CA SER A 772 18.70 11.81 -28.96
C SER A 772 18.67 10.68 -27.93
N TRP A 773 18.12 9.51 -28.28
CA TRP A 773 17.89 8.42 -27.33
C TRP A 773 19.17 7.92 -26.64
N ASP A 774 20.31 7.89 -27.33
CA ASP A 774 21.58 7.46 -26.72
C ASP A 774 22.01 8.39 -25.58
N ASN A 775 21.77 9.70 -25.71
CA ASN A 775 22.06 10.68 -24.68
C ASN A 775 21.02 10.63 -23.54
N LEU A 776 19.73 10.53 -23.89
CA LEU A 776 18.64 10.47 -22.92
C LEU A 776 18.66 9.17 -22.11
N SER A 777 18.90 8.02 -22.74
CA SER A 777 19.03 6.73 -22.07
C SER A 777 20.23 6.69 -21.13
N TRP A 778 21.36 7.31 -21.52
CA TRP A 778 22.48 7.49 -20.61
C TRP A 778 22.08 8.35 -19.40
N LEU A 779 21.38 9.46 -19.59
CA LEU A 779 20.89 10.31 -18.50
C LEU A 779 20.00 9.52 -17.54
N LEU A 780 19.00 8.81 -18.09
CA LEU A 780 18.09 7.95 -17.33
C LEU A 780 18.82 6.85 -16.55
N SER A 781 19.95 6.35 -17.06
CA SER A 781 20.77 5.35 -16.34
C SER A 781 21.54 5.90 -15.14
N GLN A 782 21.65 7.24 -14.99
CA GLN A 782 22.40 7.84 -13.88
C GLN A 782 21.70 7.72 -12.53
N SER A 783 20.38 7.50 -12.51
CA SER A 783 19.63 7.29 -11.28
C SER A 783 18.36 6.47 -11.52
N PRO A 784 18.05 5.48 -10.66
CA PRO A 784 16.79 4.75 -10.75
C PRO A 784 15.57 5.64 -10.44
N LEU A 785 15.78 6.83 -9.88
CA LEU A 785 14.73 7.82 -9.56
C LEU A 785 14.41 8.75 -10.74
N TYR A 786 15.09 8.60 -11.88
CA TYR A 786 14.80 9.38 -13.07
C TYR A 786 13.68 8.76 -13.89
N HIS A 787 12.68 9.59 -14.16
CA HIS A 787 11.51 9.28 -14.97
C HIS A 787 11.53 10.17 -16.21
N LEU A 788 10.76 9.79 -17.22
CA LEU A 788 10.67 10.50 -18.49
C LEU A 788 9.23 10.99 -18.69
N TYR A 789 9.07 12.26 -19.02
CA TYR A 789 7.81 12.86 -19.47
C TYR A 789 8.00 13.32 -20.91
N ILE A 790 7.20 12.75 -21.82
CA ILE A 790 7.30 13.01 -23.26
C ILE A 790 6.10 13.85 -23.66
N TRP A 791 6.34 15.09 -24.08
CA TRP A 791 5.28 16.00 -24.48
C TRP A 791 5.34 16.36 -25.96
N ALA A 792 4.18 16.61 -26.58
CA ALA A 792 4.07 17.11 -27.94
C ALA A 792 3.17 18.35 -27.97
N GLY A 793 3.74 19.51 -28.29
CA GLY A 793 3.04 20.80 -28.18
C GLY A 793 1.68 20.87 -28.90
N TRP A 794 0.76 21.63 -28.31
CA TRP A 794 -0.60 21.90 -28.80
C TRP A 794 -0.72 23.32 -29.40
N PRO A 795 -1.47 23.56 -30.49
CA PRO A 795 -1.38 23.03 -31.85
C PRO A 795 -0.76 24.05 -32.84
N GLU A 796 0.23 23.66 -33.65
CA GLU A 796 0.41 24.22 -35.00
C GLU A 796 0.21 23.09 -36.02
N PRO A 797 -0.92 23.07 -36.76
CA PRO A 797 -1.34 21.92 -37.57
C PRO A 797 -0.48 21.60 -38.81
N GLU A 798 0.54 22.40 -39.13
CA GLU A 798 1.05 22.46 -40.51
C GLU A 798 2.52 22.06 -40.69
N THR A 799 3.30 21.75 -39.64
CA THR A 799 4.76 21.61 -39.81
C THR A 799 5.40 20.29 -39.39
N TYR A 800 4.75 19.38 -38.66
CA TYR A 800 5.32 18.03 -38.43
C TYR A 800 4.29 17.04 -37.86
N GLN A 801 4.16 15.85 -38.46
CA GLN A 801 3.39 14.75 -37.88
C GLN A 801 4.32 13.92 -36.98
N LEU A 802 4.03 13.89 -35.67
CA LEU A 802 4.71 13.01 -34.72
C LEU A 802 4.55 11.55 -35.16
N ASP A 803 5.67 10.85 -35.39
CA ASP A 803 5.66 9.43 -35.73
C ASP A 803 5.42 8.59 -34.46
N VAL A 804 4.28 7.91 -34.40
CA VAL A 804 3.92 7.05 -33.27
C VAL A 804 4.90 5.90 -33.06
N THR A 805 5.70 5.52 -34.07
CA THR A 805 6.74 4.49 -33.92
C THR A 805 7.90 4.93 -33.01
N ASP A 806 8.12 6.25 -32.88
CA ASP A 806 9.10 6.79 -31.95
C ASP A 806 8.63 6.64 -30.49
N LEU A 807 7.34 6.86 -30.24
CA LEU A 807 6.74 6.62 -28.93
C LEU A 807 6.76 5.12 -28.56
N VAL A 808 6.46 4.23 -29.51
CA VAL A 808 6.56 2.77 -29.35
C VAL A 808 8.01 2.36 -29.03
N PHE A 809 8.98 2.94 -29.71
CA PHE A 809 10.39 2.65 -29.47
C PHE A 809 10.81 3.02 -28.06
N VAL A 810 10.50 4.23 -27.60
CA VAL A 810 10.84 4.69 -26.25
C VAL A 810 10.17 3.81 -25.20
N ARG A 811 8.88 3.51 -25.39
CA ARG A 811 8.12 2.60 -24.53
C ARG A 811 8.76 1.21 -24.39
N ASN A 812 9.36 0.70 -25.46
CA ASN A 812 9.99 -0.62 -25.47
C ASN A 812 11.45 -0.58 -25.02
N SER A 813 12.07 0.60 -24.98
CA SER A 813 13.49 0.79 -24.68
C SER A 813 13.75 1.23 -23.24
N PHE A 814 12.72 1.57 -22.47
CA PHE A 814 12.82 1.98 -21.07
C PHE A 814 11.66 1.43 -20.22
N ASP A 815 11.77 1.54 -18.89
CA ASP A 815 10.75 1.09 -17.95
C ASP A 815 9.44 1.86 -18.17
N ARG A 816 8.41 1.15 -18.64
CA ARG A 816 7.07 1.69 -18.96
C ARG A 816 6.38 2.34 -17.76
N SER A 817 6.73 1.93 -16.54
CA SER A 817 6.23 2.54 -15.30
C SER A 817 6.86 3.89 -14.98
N LYS A 818 7.90 4.28 -15.74
CA LYS A 818 8.66 5.52 -15.57
C LYS A 818 8.60 6.45 -16.77
N VAL A 819 7.73 6.17 -17.75
CA VAL A 819 7.49 7.05 -18.91
C VAL A 819 6.06 7.56 -18.86
N TYR A 820 5.91 8.87 -18.99
CA TYR A 820 4.64 9.57 -19.05
C TYR A 820 4.47 10.21 -20.43
N TYR A 821 3.26 10.18 -20.99
CA TYR A 821 2.98 10.69 -22.32
C TYR A 821 1.94 11.80 -22.25
N ASP A 822 2.32 13.00 -22.68
CA ASP A 822 1.44 14.14 -22.87
C ASP A 822 1.40 14.49 -24.36
N VAL A 823 0.51 13.82 -25.07
CA VAL A 823 0.31 13.99 -26.51
C VAL A 823 -1.17 14.18 -26.80
N THR A 824 -1.50 14.76 -27.96
CA THR A 824 -2.90 14.99 -28.33
C THR A 824 -3.70 13.67 -28.35
N PRO A 825 -5.01 13.69 -28.06
CA PRO A 825 -5.87 12.50 -28.08
C PRO A 825 -5.74 11.69 -29.38
N ASP A 826 -5.67 12.36 -30.53
CA ASP A 826 -5.51 11.72 -31.84
C ASP A 826 -4.18 10.95 -31.97
N VAL A 827 -3.09 11.51 -31.45
CA VAL A 827 -1.79 10.83 -31.42
C VAL A 827 -1.82 9.68 -30.42
N MET A 828 -2.43 9.87 -29.25
CA MET A 828 -2.57 8.84 -28.23
C MET A 828 -3.38 7.64 -28.74
N GLU A 829 -4.47 7.86 -29.47
CA GLU A 829 -5.25 6.78 -30.10
C GLU A 829 -4.44 6.02 -31.13
N LYS A 830 -3.75 6.72 -32.04
CA LYS A 830 -2.86 6.09 -33.03
C LYS A 830 -1.73 5.30 -32.37
N PHE A 831 -1.18 5.83 -31.27
CA PHE A 831 -0.15 5.17 -30.49
C PHE A 831 -0.69 3.89 -29.86
N LYS A 832 -1.87 3.93 -29.22
CA LYS A 832 -2.54 2.74 -28.67
C LYS A 832 -2.84 1.70 -29.75
N MET A 833 -3.26 2.12 -30.94
CA MET A 833 -3.46 1.22 -32.08
C MET A 833 -2.18 0.55 -32.55
N ALA A 834 -1.04 1.26 -32.54
CA ALA A 834 0.26 0.72 -32.95
C ALA A 834 0.88 -0.28 -31.94
N LEU A 835 0.28 -0.43 -30.75
CA LEU A 835 0.71 -1.37 -29.70
C LEU A 835 0.00 -2.73 -29.76
N ASN A 836 -1.12 -2.82 -30.50
CA ASN A 836 -1.82 -4.06 -30.83
C ASN A 836 -1.26 -4.67 -32.12
#